data_AF-A0A815XI06-F1
#
_entry.id   AF-A0A815XI06-F1
#
_cell.length_a   1.000
_cell.length_b   1.000
_cell.length_c   1.000
_cell.angle_alpha   90.00
_cell.angle_beta   90.00
_cell.angle_gamma   90.00
#
_symmetry.space_group_name_H-M   'P 1'
#
loop_
_entity.id
_entity.type
_entity.pdbx_description
1 polymer ?
#
loop_
_entity_poly.entity_id
_entity_poly.type
_entity_poly.pdbx_seq_one_letter_code
_entity_poly.pdbx_strand_id
1 'polypeptide(L)'
;MKNFIIIFLLVSSFQFSTSTEGEILINYDIRNNNNDDLQELENYETEVDPNNHVNIELWNKLNEEDMKQMPEINEYSNEIIAQEWLKWYLRIAERYSQINILLECNYDTNITEENQKVITAQSLITAPFSRLVLPIAKKFNEYMKYSKNDDLKRIFGRLASSIFSNNDDDVRKTSELYGQLGDLYSTTKVCELNDDKKCYTLAPYLERLMQIEKDYDRLIWAWKGWHDESGNKIRPVYLSYIDLLTKDAKENAYDDLAEYWIQDYEMGNVTEFEGIIDQILKDTMPLYEQLHAYVRGRLCSMYQNRFNCSGPIPAHILGNMWAQTWNDRFDDVIPYPDAPLLNMTEVLIEKNYSVHQLFTIAESFFTSISLYPMTPKFWARSMFEKPTDRDVVCHAAAYDMGYHDDYRVRMCTEINDDHFYTIHHELGHVEYFMAYGKNQPHIYRSGANAGFHEAIGDIIGTFAISPAQLIKLGFLDEKDVNSHYEINFLLRLALQKVAFLPFGYVMDKYRFLLFRDQIDREQELNSQWWALRIKHGGIMAAVPRNDKINFDAGAKYHIPSNVPYLRYFIAHILQFQIYRAMCRLHGVTEQLHMCDIYGNEYVGEKFKEMLAMGNSKPWSEILESLTGENKLEPQAMLDFFQPLYNWLKTENVARGYPVGWM
;
A
#
# COMPACT_ATOMS: atom_id res chain seq x y z
N MET A 1 29.94 -15.15 30.61
CA MET A 1 30.21 -16.60 30.55
C MET A 1 29.36 -17.29 31.61
N LYS A 2 28.51 -18.22 31.16
CA LYS A 2 27.67 -19.18 31.90
C LYS A 2 26.25 -18.79 32.35
N ASN A 3 25.31 -19.43 31.62
CA ASN A 3 24.02 -20.04 32.00
C ASN A 3 22.78 -19.21 31.62
N PHE A 4 22.24 -19.31 30.39
CA PHE A 4 21.42 -20.41 29.83
C PHE A 4 20.33 -20.89 30.80
N ILE A 5 19.14 -20.27 30.71
CA ILE A 5 17.93 -20.68 31.42
C ILE A 5 17.05 -21.48 30.46
N ILE A 6 17.14 -22.80 30.66
CA ILE A 6 16.07 -23.80 30.76
C ILE A 6 15.05 -23.87 29.62
N ILE A 7 15.30 -24.90 28.82
CA ILE A 7 14.47 -25.63 27.86
C ILE A 7 13.24 -26.27 28.53
N PHE A 8 12.11 -26.20 27.80
CA PHE A 8 10.91 -27.04 27.86
C PHE A 8 11.12 -28.41 28.52
N LEU A 9 10.30 -28.75 29.54
CA LEU A 9 9.94 -30.13 29.89
C LEU A 9 8.85 -30.09 30.98
N LEU A 10 7.70 -30.71 30.70
CA LEU A 10 7.16 -31.81 31.52
C LEU A 10 5.85 -32.35 30.91
N VAL A 11 5.97 -33.57 30.40
CA VAL A 11 4.89 -34.48 30.02
C VAL A 11 4.24 -35.05 31.27
N SER A 12 2.91 -35.09 31.36
CA SER A 12 2.20 -35.95 32.31
C SER A 12 0.91 -36.54 31.73
N SER A 13 1.03 -37.81 31.34
CA SER A 13 0.04 -38.88 31.25
C SER A 13 -1.35 -38.66 31.87
N PHE A 14 -2.40 -38.83 31.06
CA PHE A 14 -3.74 -39.28 31.48
C PHE A 14 -4.31 -40.31 30.49
N GLN A 15 -4.74 -41.46 31.01
CA GLN A 15 -5.63 -42.42 30.35
C GLN A 15 -7.06 -42.15 30.86
N PHE A 16 -8.07 -42.05 29.99
CA PHE A 16 -9.44 -42.53 30.27
C PHE A 16 -10.22 -42.82 28.97
N SER A 17 -11.24 -43.66 29.15
CA SER A 17 -11.91 -44.56 28.19
C SER A 17 -12.98 -43.93 27.30
N THR A 18 -13.21 -44.59 26.16
CA THR A 18 -14.29 -44.40 25.18
C THR A 18 -15.71 -44.55 25.74
N SER A 19 -16.66 -43.73 25.27
CA SER A 19 -18.02 -44.18 24.92
C SER A 19 -18.79 -43.18 24.04
N THR A 20 -19.14 -43.67 22.84
CA THR A 20 -20.40 -43.50 22.08
C THR A 20 -20.96 -42.11 21.71
N GLU A 21 -20.90 -41.87 20.40
CA GLU A 21 -21.98 -41.39 19.49
C GLU A 21 -22.93 -40.28 19.96
N GLY A 22 -22.78 -39.13 19.32
CA GLY A 22 -23.84 -38.15 19.08
C GLY A 22 -23.41 -37.23 17.95
N GLU A 23 -24.08 -37.30 16.80
CA GLU A 23 -23.94 -36.29 15.76
C GLU A 23 -24.33 -34.93 16.35
N ILE A 24 -23.37 -34.01 16.41
CA ILE A 24 -23.61 -32.62 16.73
C ILE A 24 -23.41 -31.83 15.44
N LEU A 25 -24.52 -31.51 14.77
CA LEU A 25 -24.59 -30.43 13.80
C LEU A 25 -24.61 -29.11 14.58
N ILE A 26 -23.46 -28.45 14.73
CA ILE A 26 -23.40 -27.04 15.16
C ILE A 26 -23.28 -26.18 13.91
N ASN A 27 -24.35 -25.46 13.59
CA ASN A 27 -24.31 -24.24 12.79
C ASN A 27 -23.53 -23.20 13.59
N TYR A 28 -22.26 -22.97 13.25
CA TYR A 28 -21.47 -21.87 13.83
C TYR A 28 -21.67 -20.62 12.98
N ASP A 29 -22.41 -19.65 13.52
CA ASP A 29 -22.47 -18.30 12.96
C ASP A 29 -21.30 -17.50 13.58
N ILE A 30 -20.29 -17.20 12.76
CA ILE A 30 -19.06 -16.46 13.14
C ILE A 30 -19.37 -15.03 13.64
N ARG A 31 -20.65 -14.60 13.57
CA ARG A 31 -21.11 -13.23 13.83
C ARG A 31 -21.54 -12.92 15.27
N ASN A 32 -21.56 -13.89 16.19
CA ASN A 32 -21.94 -13.63 17.59
C ASN A 32 -20.75 -13.85 18.53
N ASN A 33 -20.00 -12.77 18.82
CA ASN A 33 -19.13 -12.71 19.98
C ASN A 33 -19.97 -12.93 21.25
N ASN A 34 -19.57 -13.87 22.10
CA ASN A 34 -20.24 -14.10 23.39
C ASN A 34 -19.77 -13.06 24.41
N ASN A 35 -20.58 -12.82 25.45
CA ASN A 35 -20.29 -11.88 26.54
C ASN A 35 -18.98 -12.16 27.31
N ASP A 36 -18.40 -13.37 27.21
CA ASP A 36 -17.14 -13.73 27.88
C ASP A 36 -15.91 -13.08 27.21
N ASP A 37 -15.93 -12.88 25.88
CA ASP A 37 -14.83 -12.23 25.14
C ASP A 37 -14.72 -10.73 25.48
N LEU A 38 -15.85 -10.09 25.82
CA LEU A 38 -15.88 -8.69 26.29
C LEU A 38 -15.22 -8.50 27.65
N GLN A 39 -15.23 -9.52 28.50
CA GLN A 39 -14.64 -9.46 29.84
C GLN A 39 -13.12 -9.72 29.81
N GLU A 40 -12.63 -10.48 28.83
CA GLU A 40 -11.19 -10.57 28.53
C GLU A 40 -10.64 -9.26 27.94
N LEU A 41 -11.44 -8.53 27.16
CA LEU A 41 -11.07 -7.21 26.62
C LEU A 41 -10.96 -6.12 27.71
N GLU A 42 -11.73 -6.18 28.80
CA GLU A 42 -11.54 -5.28 29.96
C GLU A 42 -10.21 -5.50 30.68
N ASN A 43 -9.66 -6.73 30.66
CA ASN A 43 -8.33 -7.00 31.22
C ASN A 43 -7.20 -6.37 30.39
N TYR A 44 -7.47 -5.96 29.15
CA TYR A 44 -6.47 -5.42 28.24
C TYR A 44 -6.07 -3.96 28.54
N GLU A 45 -6.98 -3.12 29.06
CA GLU A 45 -6.62 -1.77 29.57
C GLU A 45 -5.58 -1.85 30.72
N THR A 46 -5.33 -3.05 31.26
CA THR A 46 -4.27 -3.30 32.24
C THR A 46 -2.95 -3.79 31.62
N GLU A 47 -2.99 -4.34 30.39
CA GLU A 47 -1.80 -4.74 29.60
C GLU A 47 -1.14 -3.55 28.90
N VAL A 48 -1.94 -2.56 28.50
CA VAL A 48 -1.48 -1.35 27.83
C VAL A 48 -1.89 -0.16 28.67
N ASP A 49 -0.92 0.61 29.16
CA ASP A 49 -1.22 1.79 29.98
C ASP A 49 -1.91 2.90 29.15
N PRO A 50 -2.50 3.92 29.80
CA PRO A 50 -3.12 5.05 29.10
C PRO A 50 -2.19 5.87 28.19
N ASN A 51 -0.86 5.67 28.30
CA ASN A 51 0.16 6.27 27.45
C ASN A 51 0.65 5.31 26.35
N ASN A 52 -0.05 4.20 26.09
CA ASN A 52 0.26 3.16 25.12
C ASN A 52 1.55 2.35 25.42
N HIS A 53 1.98 2.25 26.68
CA HIS A 53 3.08 1.35 27.05
C HIS A 53 2.56 -0.07 27.32
N VAL A 54 3.23 -1.06 26.73
CA VAL A 54 2.93 -2.49 26.95
C VAL A 54 3.58 -2.95 28.26
N ASN A 55 2.79 -3.52 29.17
CA ASN A 55 3.26 -4.22 30.36
C ASN A 55 3.79 -5.59 29.97
N ILE A 56 5.08 -5.65 29.62
CA ILE A 56 5.77 -6.85 29.13
C ILE A 56 5.64 -8.05 30.11
N GLU A 57 5.64 -7.79 31.42
CA GLU A 57 5.54 -8.86 32.43
C GLU A 57 4.14 -9.49 32.46
N LEU A 58 3.09 -8.67 32.46
CA LEU A 58 1.71 -9.13 32.37
C LEU A 58 1.45 -9.84 31.03
N TRP A 59 1.95 -9.29 29.94
CA TRP A 59 1.85 -9.86 28.61
C TRP A 59 2.48 -11.26 28.54
N ASN A 60 3.70 -11.42 29.06
CA ASN A 60 4.36 -12.74 29.12
C ASN A 60 3.53 -13.75 29.91
N LYS A 61 2.97 -13.32 31.06
CA LYS A 61 2.15 -14.19 31.91
C LYS A 61 0.87 -14.64 31.22
N LEU A 62 0.14 -13.74 30.57
CA LEU A 62 -1.10 -14.06 29.86
C LEU A 62 -0.83 -14.98 28.67
N ASN A 63 0.28 -14.78 27.96
CA ASN A 63 0.70 -15.71 26.93
C ASN A 63 1.02 -17.11 27.48
N GLU A 64 1.68 -17.23 28.62
CA GLU A 64 1.92 -18.53 29.24
C GLU A 64 0.62 -19.26 29.59
N GLU A 65 -0.41 -18.53 30.05
CA GLU A 65 -1.71 -19.10 30.35
C GLU A 65 -2.46 -19.51 29.07
N ASP A 66 -2.42 -18.69 28.02
CA ASP A 66 -3.01 -18.99 26.72
C ASP A 66 -2.35 -20.19 26.03
N MET A 67 -1.02 -20.30 26.10
CA MET A 67 -0.31 -21.45 25.54
C MET A 67 -0.67 -22.76 26.25
N LYS A 68 -1.03 -22.73 27.54
CA LYS A 68 -1.52 -23.93 28.27
C LYS A 68 -2.91 -24.38 27.81
N GLN A 69 -3.68 -23.49 27.20
CA GLN A 69 -5.03 -23.79 26.70
C GLN A 69 -5.02 -24.26 25.24
N MET A 70 -3.85 -24.37 24.60
CA MET A 70 -3.76 -24.84 23.22
C MET A 70 -4.30 -26.27 23.09
N PRO A 71 -5.22 -26.54 22.15
CA PRO A 71 -5.70 -27.90 21.89
C PRO A 71 -4.56 -28.85 21.49
N GLU A 72 -4.61 -30.09 21.97
CA GLU A 72 -3.63 -31.11 21.58
C GLU A 72 -3.78 -31.50 20.10
N ILE A 73 -2.72 -31.27 19.33
CA ILE A 73 -2.68 -31.65 17.90
C ILE A 73 -2.05 -33.03 17.76
N ASN A 74 -2.87 -34.07 17.56
CA ASN A 74 -2.41 -35.46 17.36
C ASN A 74 -2.50 -35.91 15.89
N GLU A 75 -2.08 -37.15 15.58
CA GLU A 75 -2.13 -37.71 14.21
C GLU A 75 -3.56 -37.83 13.63
N TYR A 76 -4.60 -37.83 14.46
CA TYR A 76 -6.02 -37.95 14.08
C TYR A 76 -6.71 -36.59 13.87
N SER A 77 -5.95 -35.57 13.47
CA SER A 77 -6.47 -34.22 13.20
C SER A 77 -7.64 -34.27 12.21
N ASN A 78 -8.77 -33.69 12.59
CA ASN A 78 -9.99 -33.65 11.80
C ASN A 78 -10.58 -32.22 11.79
N GLU A 79 -11.71 -32.01 11.10
CA GLU A 79 -12.33 -30.69 11.03
C GLU A 79 -12.72 -30.11 12.40
N ILE A 80 -13.12 -30.94 13.36
CA ILE A 80 -13.48 -30.52 14.72
C ILE A 80 -12.25 -29.98 15.46
N ILE A 81 -11.15 -30.73 15.46
CA ILE A 81 -9.90 -30.31 16.11
C ILE A 81 -9.35 -29.03 15.44
N ALA A 82 -9.49 -28.91 14.13
CA ALA A 82 -9.09 -27.70 13.41
C ALA A 82 -9.91 -26.48 13.83
N GLN A 83 -11.23 -26.63 14.02
CA GLN A 83 -12.09 -25.55 14.51
C GLN A 83 -11.77 -25.16 15.96
N GLU A 84 -11.51 -26.14 16.84
CA GLU A 84 -11.09 -25.88 18.22
C GLU A 84 -9.76 -25.13 18.27
N TRP A 85 -8.77 -25.57 17.49
CA TRP A 85 -7.49 -24.90 17.37
C TRP A 85 -7.63 -23.50 16.77
N LEU A 86 -8.50 -23.32 15.77
CA LEU A 86 -8.73 -22.01 15.15
C LEU A 86 -9.33 -21.01 16.14
N LYS A 87 -10.24 -21.43 17.02
CA LYS A 87 -10.79 -20.58 18.09
C LYS A 87 -9.68 -20.08 19.01
N TRP A 88 -8.82 -20.99 19.45
CA TRP A 88 -7.64 -20.65 20.26
C TRP A 88 -6.70 -19.69 19.51
N TYR A 89 -6.42 -19.97 18.24
CA TYR A 89 -5.54 -19.14 17.41
C TYR A 89 -6.08 -17.72 17.25
N LEU A 90 -7.35 -17.56 16.86
CA LEU A 90 -7.93 -16.25 16.56
C LEU A 90 -7.91 -15.32 17.78
N ARG A 91 -8.23 -15.84 18.96
CA ARG A 91 -8.19 -15.09 20.23
C ARG A 91 -6.79 -14.52 20.50
N ILE A 92 -5.76 -15.33 20.28
CA ILE A 92 -4.38 -14.94 20.58
C ILE A 92 -3.82 -14.05 19.46
N ALA A 93 -4.05 -14.41 18.20
CA ALA A 93 -3.55 -13.68 17.05
C ALA A 93 -4.04 -12.23 17.03
N GLU A 94 -5.30 -11.98 17.39
CA GLU A 94 -5.84 -10.63 17.52
C GLU A 94 -5.08 -9.81 18.57
N ARG A 95 -4.82 -10.36 19.77
CA ARG A 95 -4.03 -9.69 20.81
C ARG A 95 -2.59 -9.39 20.36
N TYR A 96 -1.94 -10.34 19.70
CA TYR A 96 -0.59 -10.13 19.16
C TYR A 96 -0.56 -9.03 18.10
N SER A 97 -1.53 -9.05 17.19
CA SER A 97 -1.63 -8.07 16.12
C SER A 97 -1.87 -6.65 16.65
N GLN A 98 -2.77 -6.50 17.62
CA GLN A 98 -3.05 -5.23 18.31
C GLN A 98 -1.78 -4.63 18.97
N ILE A 99 -0.97 -5.46 19.62
CA ILE A 99 0.26 -4.99 20.26
C ILE A 99 1.30 -4.60 19.23
N ASN A 100 1.46 -5.42 18.19
CA ASN A 100 2.41 -5.11 17.12
C ASN A 100 2.07 -3.78 16.45
N ILE A 101 0.80 -3.57 16.08
CA ILE A 101 0.38 -2.32 15.42
C ILE A 101 0.47 -1.12 16.37
N LEU A 102 0.24 -1.30 17.68
CA LEU A 102 0.44 -0.26 18.67
C LEU A 102 1.90 0.17 18.78
N LEU A 103 2.81 -0.79 18.87
CA LEU A 103 4.25 -0.52 18.97
C LEU A 103 4.80 0.12 17.69
N GLU A 104 4.34 -0.35 16.54
CA GLU A 104 4.62 0.28 15.24
C GLU A 104 4.12 1.72 15.23
N CYS A 105 2.84 1.96 15.55
CA CYS A 105 2.25 3.29 15.63
C CYS A 105 3.01 4.22 16.58
N ASN A 106 3.45 3.72 17.74
CA ASN A 106 4.22 4.49 18.72
C ASN A 106 5.61 4.88 18.20
N TYR A 107 6.32 3.96 17.55
CA TYR A 107 7.62 4.27 16.93
C TYR A 107 7.46 5.27 15.79
N ASP A 108 6.48 5.02 14.93
CA ASP A 108 6.16 5.83 13.77
C ASP A 108 5.79 7.28 14.12
N THR A 109 5.17 7.47 15.28
CA THR A 109 4.77 8.77 15.81
C THR A 109 5.76 9.34 16.81
N ASN A 110 6.84 8.63 17.15
CA ASN A 110 7.91 9.07 18.06
C ASN A 110 9.19 8.24 17.84
N ILE A 111 10.03 8.65 16.90
CA ILE A 111 11.25 7.92 16.52
C ILE A 111 12.32 8.12 17.61
N THR A 112 12.61 7.06 18.36
CA THR A 112 13.67 7.04 19.38
C THR A 112 14.39 5.69 19.37
N GLU A 113 15.63 5.66 19.87
CA GLU A 113 16.39 4.40 20.02
C GLU A 113 15.68 3.41 20.97
N GLU A 114 14.94 3.92 21.96
CA GLU A 114 14.14 3.12 22.88
C GLU A 114 12.98 2.44 22.16
N ASN A 115 12.18 3.19 21.40
CA ASN A 115 11.06 2.62 20.63
C ASN A 115 11.54 1.63 19.57
N GLN A 116 12.68 1.88 18.93
CA GLN A 116 13.30 0.96 17.98
C GLN A 116 13.70 -0.38 18.64
N LYS A 117 14.27 -0.32 19.85
CA LYS A 117 14.60 -1.51 20.65
C LYS A 117 13.35 -2.28 21.05
N VAL A 118 12.26 -1.59 21.42
CA VAL A 118 10.99 -2.24 21.78
C VAL A 118 10.41 -3.00 20.59
N ILE A 119 10.38 -2.42 19.39
CA ILE A 119 9.93 -3.15 18.18
C ILE A 119 10.79 -4.38 17.91
N THR A 120 12.12 -4.24 17.99
CA THR A 120 13.04 -5.35 17.76
C THR A 120 12.83 -6.48 18.79
N ALA A 121 12.65 -6.12 20.07
CA ALA A 121 12.35 -7.08 21.12
C ALA A 121 10.99 -7.75 20.88
N GLN A 122 10.00 -7.01 20.41
CA GLN A 122 8.68 -7.54 20.08
C GLN A 122 8.74 -8.60 18.98
N SER A 123 9.49 -8.38 17.90
CA SER A 123 9.64 -9.38 16.84
C SER A 123 10.20 -10.72 17.36
N LEU A 124 11.12 -10.67 18.32
CA LEU A 124 11.66 -11.87 18.99
C LEU A 124 10.66 -12.52 19.93
N ILE A 125 9.79 -11.71 20.53
CA ILE A 125 8.72 -12.13 21.42
C ILE A 125 7.58 -12.81 20.64
N THR A 126 7.28 -12.38 19.42
CA THR A 126 6.26 -13.00 18.56
C THR A 126 6.76 -14.25 17.82
N ALA A 127 8.07 -14.37 17.64
CA ALA A 127 8.69 -15.48 16.91
C ALA A 127 8.34 -16.89 17.44
N PRO A 128 8.31 -17.16 18.76
CA PRO A 128 7.85 -18.44 19.29
C PRO A 128 6.41 -18.80 18.88
N PHE A 129 5.50 -17.83 18.89
CA PHE A 129 4.11 -18.04 18.48
C PHE A 129 4.03 -18.39 16.99
N SER A 130 4.72 -17.63 16.13
CA SER A 130 4.77 -17.92 14.69
C SER A 130 5.35 -19.31 14.38
N ARG A 131 6.40 -19.74 15.09
CA ARG A 131 7.00 -21.09 14.95
C ARG A 131 6.08 -22.21 15.40
N LEU A 132 5.26 -21.97 16.42
CA LEU A 132 4.27 -22.94 16.88
C LEU A 132 3.11 -23.06 15.89
N VAL A 133 2.59 -21.91 15.43
CA VAL A 133 1.38 -21.83 14.60
C VAL A 133 1.62 -22.31 13.18
N LEU A 134 2.71 -21.88 12.52
CA LEU A 134 2.88 -22.10 11.09
C LEU A 134 2.89 -23.59 10.69
N PRO A 135 3.61 -24.51 11.38
CA PRO A 135 3.56 -25.93 11.07
C PRO A 135 2.17 -26.55 11.28
N ILE A 136 1.44 -26.11 12.31
CA ILE A 136 0.08 -26.58 12.59
C ILE A 136 -0.87 -26.10 11.49
N ALA A 137 -0.77 -24.83 11.11
CA ALA A 137 -1.55 -24.24 10.01
C ALA A 137 -1.28 -24.96 8.68
N LYS A 138 -0.02 -25.26 8.34
CA LYS A 138 0.34 -26.05 7.15
C LYS A 138 -0.27 -27.45 7.19
N LYS A 139 -0.22 -28.13 8.35
CA LYS A 139 -0.84 -29.46 8.53
C LYS A 139 -2.35 -29.41 8.30
N PHE A 140 -3.04 -28.44 8.90
CA PHE A 140 -4.48 -28.29 8.71
C PHE A 140 -4.85 -27.85 7.29
N ASN A 141 -4.04 -27.00 6.64
CA ASN A 141 -4.26 -26.62 5.26
C ASN A 141 -4.28 -27.84 4.33
N GLU A 142 -3.33 -28.77 4.49
CA GLU A 142 -3.33 -30.05 3.74
C GLU A 142 -4.61 -30.87 3.97
N TYR A 143 -5.09 -30.92 5.21
CA TYR A 143 -6.35 -31.60 5.54
C TYR A 143 -7.56 -30.89 4.90
N MET A 144 -7.60 -29.55 4.96
CA MET A 144 -8.73 -28.74 4.51
C MET A 144 -8.91 -28.73 3.00
N LYS A 145 -7.87 -29.06 2.21
CA LYS A 145 -7.97 -29.20 0.74
C LYS A 145 -9.18 -30.03 0.31
N TYR A 146 -9.57 -31.03 1.10
CA TYR A 146 -10.70 -31.93 0.82
C TYR A 146 -11.98 -31.62 1.61
N SER A 147 -11.99 -30.62 2.49
CA SER A 147 -13.19 -30.23 3.23
C SER A 147 -14.27 -29.69 2.28
N LYS A 148 -15.53 -29.67 2.73
CA LYS A 148 -16.61 -28.94 2.04
C LYS A 148 -16.82 -27.54 2.62
N ASN A 149 -16.10 -27.20 3.67
CA ASN A 149 -16.15 -25.91 4.31
C ASN A 149 -15.13 -24.96 3.65
N ASP A 150 -15.60 -24.14 2.72
CA ASP A 150 -14.75 -23.23 1.96
C ASP A 150 -14.17 -22.10 2.83
N ASP A 151 -14.83 -21.76 3.93
CA ASP A 151 -14.33 -20.78 4.89
C ASP A 151 -13.10 -21.31 5.64
N LEU A 152 -13.16 -22.56 6.14
CA LEU A 152 -12.01 -23.20 6.78
C LEU A 152 -10.84 -23.39 5.80
N LYS A 153 -11.12 -23.77 4.55
CA LYS A 153 -10.09 -23.84 3.50
C LYS A 153 -9.36 -22.51 3.35
N ARG A 154 -10.12 -21.43 3.25
CA ARG A 154 -9.56 -20.09 3.06
C ARG A 154 -8.73 -19.66 4.26
N ILE A 155 -9.25 -19.83 5.47
CA ILE A 155 -8.55 -19.51 6.71
C ILE A 155 -7.23 -20.26 6.81
N PHE A 156 -7.25 -21.59 6.69
CA PHE A 156 -6.03 -22.39 6.81
C PHE A 156 -5.05 -22.17 5.64
N GLY A 157 -5.56 -21.90 4.44
CA GLY A 157 -4.74 -21.48 3.31
C GLY A 157 -3.96 -20.20 3.60
N ARG A 158 -4.63 -19.18 4.16
CA ARG A 158 -3.98 -17.92 4.56
C ARG A 158 -3.00 -18.12 5.71
N LEU A 159 -3.35 -18.87 6.74
CA LEU A 159 -2.45 -19.14 7.87
C LEU A 159 -1.20 -19.94 7.48
N ALA A 160 -1.32 -20.81 6.49
CA ALA A 160 -0.18 -21.57 5.95
C ALA A 160 0.75 -20.73 5.06
N SER A 161 0.29 -19.56 4.62
CA SER A 161 0.99 -18.69 3.65
C SER A 161 1.94 -17.72 4.36
N SER A 162 3.13 -18.20 4.71
CA SER A 162 4.17 -17.41 5.38
C SER A 162 5.56 -17.90 5.04
N ILE A 163 6.52 -16.97 5.01
CA ILE A 163 7.96 -17.25 4.91
C ILE A 163 8.67 -17.07 6.25
N PHE A 164 7.96 -17.17 7.38
CA PHE A 164 8.58 -16.98 8.68
C PHE A 164 9.73 -18.00 8.89
N SER A 165 10.89 -17.50 9.31
CA SER A 165 12.08 -18.34 9.54
C SER A 165 11.96 -19.15 10.84
N ASN A 166 12.36 -20.41 10.80
CA ASN A 166 12.38 -21.26 12.02
C ASN A 166 13.65 -21.07 12.87
N ASN A 167 14.60 -20.26 12.41
CA ASN A 167 15.90 -20.02 13.06
C ASN A 167 15.97 -18.63 13.71
N ASP A 168 16.20 -18.59 15.03
CA ASP A 168 16.27 -17.33 15.80
C ASP A 168 17.40 -16.39 15.34
N ASP A 169 18.50 -16.94 14.82
CA ASP A 169 19.60 -16.13 14.29
C ASP A 169 19.21 -15.45 12.97
N ASP A 170 18.47 -16.15 12.11
CA ASP A 170 17.96 -15.58 10.86
C ASP A 170 16.88 -14.54 11.14
N VAL A 171 15.92 -14.81 12.03
CA VAL A 171 14.89 -13.83 12.45
C VAL A 171 15.52 -12.54 12.97
N ARG A 172 16.52 -12.67 13.87
CA ARG A 172 17.24 -11.52 14.40
C ARG A 172 17.98 -10.78 13.31
N LYS A 173 18.68 -11.51 12.43
CA LYS A 173 19.46 -10.90 11.35
C LYS A 173 18.60 -10.16 10.33
N THR A 174 17.46 -10.74 9.95
CA THR A 174 16.47 -10.12 9.07
C THR A 174 15.93 -8.83 9.68
N SER A 175 15.60 -8.85 10.99
CA SER A 175 15.11 -7.66 11.71
C SER A 175 16.18 -6.55 11.79
N GLU A 176 17.44 -6.90 12.09
CA GLU A 176 18.57 -5.96 12.10
C GLU A 176 18.81 -5.31 10.73
N LEU A 177 18.79 -6.11 9.66
CA LEU A 177 18.98 -5.60 8.29
C LEU A 177 17.81 -4.71 7.85
N TYR A 178 16.58 -5.08 8.20
CA TYR A 178 15.39 -4.25 7.95
C TYR A 178 15.49 -2.89 8.63
N GLY A 179 15.86 -2.86 9.92
CA GLY A 179 16.11 -1.61 10.65
C GLY A 179 17.20 -0.76 10.00
N GLN A 180 18.33 -1.37 9.61
CA GLN A 180 19.42 -0.67 8.92
C GLN A 180 18.98 -0.07 7.57
N LEU A 181 18.14 -0.77 6.81
CA LEU A 181 17.58 -0.26 5.55
C LEU A 181 16.70 0.97 5.77
N GLY A 182 15.83 0.92 6.79
CA GLY A 182 14.99 2.06 7.20
C GLY A 182 15.81 3.26 7.63
N ASP A 183 16.84 3.05 8.45
CA ASP A 183 17.74 4.10 8.94
C ASP A 183 18.54 4.74 7.79
N LEU A 184 19.11 3.91 6.90
CA LEU A 184 19.86 4.40 5.74
C LEU A 184 18.99 5.26 4.83
N TYR A 185 17.75 4.86 4.57
CA TYR A 185 16.86 5.63 3.71
C TYR A 185 16.41 6.94 4.36
N SER A 186 15.89 6.86 5.60
CA SER A 186 15.26 7.99 6.29
C SER A 186 16.23 9.09 6.71
N THR A 187 17.47 8.74 7.03
CA THR A 187 18.49 9.69 7.52
C THR A 187 19.40 10.25 6.43
N THR A 188 19.27 9.76 5.18
CA THR A 188 20.11 10.21 4.06
C THR A 188 19.93 11.71 3.80
N LYS A 189 21.06 12.39 3.55
CA LYS A 189 21.12 13.79 3.15
C LYS A 189 22.01 13.96 1.92
N VAL A 190 21.65 14.91 1.06
CA VAL A 190 22.43 15.30 -0.13
C VAL A 190 23.00 16.69 0.12
N CYS A 191 24.33 16.82 0.03
CA CYS A 191 25.01 18.09 0.28
C CYS A 191 25.32 18.87 -1.01
N GLU A 192 25.39 20.18 -0.90
CA GLU A 192 25.82 21.06 -1.99
C GLU A 192 27.28 20.76 -2.39
N LEU A 193 27.57 20.83 -3.69
CA LEU A 193 28.91 20.54 -4.22
C LEU A 193 30.01 21.44 -3.63
N ASN A 194 29.66 22.66 -3.24
CA ASN A 194 30.60 23.69 -2.76
C ASN A 194 30.47 23.97 -1.26
N ASP A 195 29.59 23.27 -0.54
CA ASP A 195 29.33 23.51 0.88
C ASP A 195 28.81 22.23 1.55
N ASP A 196 29.72 21.48 2.16
CA ASP A 196 29.45 20.23 2.88
C ASP A 196 28.60 20.43 4.15
N LYS A 197 28.35 21.67 4.55
CA LYS A 197 27.46 22.01 5.67
C LYS A 197 26.02 22.23 5.23
N LYS A 198 25.77 22.40 3.93
CA LYS A 198 24.41 22.56 3.38
C LYS A 198 23.94 21.24 2.80
N CYS A 199 23.25 20.47 3.64
CA CYS A 199 22.72 19.17 3.27
C CYS A 199 21.20 19.11 3.44
N TYR A 200 20.54 18.48 2.49
CA TYR A 200 19.08 18.43 2.37
C TYR A 200 18.59 16.99 2.45
N THR A 201 17.54 16.76 3.24
CA THR A 201 16.81 15.49 3.28
C THR A 201 15.90 15.36 2.06
N LEU A 202 15.41 14.15 1.77
CA LEU A 202 14.43 13.92 0.71
C LEU A 202 13.18 14.80 0.89
N ALA A 203 12.45 14.57 1.99
CA ALA A 203 11.31 15.38 2.39
C ALA A 203 11.71 16.40 3.47
N PRO A 204 11.22 17.65 3.40
CA PRO A 204 10.45 18.22 2.29
C PRO A 204 11.34 18.76 1.16
N TYR A 205 12.67 18.86 1.37
CA TYR A 205 13.53 19.73 0.55
C TYR A 205 13.76 19.25 -0.89
N LEU A 206 14.28 18.03 -1.07
CA LEU A 206 14.60 17.54 -2.42
C LEU A 206 13.32 17.25 -3.20
N GLU A 207 12.27 16.73 -2.56
CA GLU A 207 10.97 16.54 -3.19
C GLU A 207 10.43 17.87 -3.72
N ARG A 208 10.35 18.91 -2.88
CA ARG A 208 9.91 20.23 -3.30
C ARG A 208 10.79 20.82 -4.40
N LEU A 209 12.10 20.61 -4.34
CA LEU A 209 13.01 21.04 -5.40
C LEU A 209 12.65 20.36 -6.73
N MET A 210 12.46 19.04 -6.75
CA MET A 210 12.04 18.32 -7.97
C MET A 210 10.71 18.86 -8.51
N GLN A 211 9.78 19.24 -7.62
CA GLN A 211 8.44 19.75 -7.93
C GLN A 211 8.37 21.17 -8.48
N ILE A 212 9.33 22.04 -8.18
CA ILE A 212 9.27 23.47 -8.59
C ILE A 212 10.42 23.90 -9.51
N GLU A 213 11.58 23.26 -9.40
CA GLU A 213 12.78 23.67 -10.11
C GLU A 213 12.66 23.38 -11.61
N LYS A 214 13.20 24.30 -12.41
CA LYS A 214 13.22 24.26 -13.88
C LYS A 214 14.64 24.30 -14.44
N ASP A 215 15.66 24.56 -13.61
CA ASP A 215 17.05 24.45 -14.03
C ASP A 215 17.45 22.97 -14.16
N TYR A 216 17.85 22.60 -15.38
CA TYR A 216 18.17 21.21 -15.74
C TYR A 216 19.35 20.65 -14.92
N ASP A 217 20.39 21.45 -14.69
CA ASP A 217 21.59 21.01 -13.97
C ASP A 217 21.35 20.90 -12.46
N ARG A 218 20.50 21.77 -11.91
CA ARG A 218 20.05 21.70 -10.52
C ARG A 218 19.23 20.44 -10.27
N LEU A 219 18.35 20.09 -11.20
CA LEU A 219 17.57 18.84 -11.16
C LEU A 219 18.49 17.60 -11.27
N ILE A 220 19.54 17.66 -12.11
CA ILE A 220 20.57 16.59 -12.15
C ILE A 220 21.25 16.44 -10.79
N TRP A 221 21.67 17.53 -10.15
CA TRP A 221 22.33 17.48 -8.85
C TRP A 221 21.45 16.78 -7.81
N ALA A 222 20.18 17.20 -7.71
CA ALA A 222 19.25 16.61 -6.75
C ALA A 222 18.99 15.13 -7.03
N TRP A 223 18.69 14.80 -8.29
CA TRP A 223 18.42 13.43 -8.72
C TRP A 223 19.62 12.51 -8.47
N LYS A 224 20.80 12.89 -9.00
CA LYS A 224 22.03 12.09 -8.90
C LYS A 224 22.47 11.98 -7.44
N GLY A 225 22.44 13.08 -6.71
CA GLY A 225 22.84 13.13 -5.31
C GLY A 225 21.99 12.19 -4.46
N TRP A 226 20.66 12.19 -4.63
CA TRP A 226 19.78 11.28 -3.89
C TRP A 226 20.07 9.80 -4.22
N HIS A 227 20.17 9.47 -5.52
CA HIS A 227 20.44 8.09 -5.93
C HIS A 227 21.82 7.61 -5.48
N ASP A 228 22.81 8.49 -5.44
CA ASP A 228 24.16 8.14 -4.99
C ASP A 228 24.27 8.01 -3.47
N GLU A 229 23.66 8.92 -2.71
CA GLU A 229 23.78 8.94 -1.25
C GLU A 229 22.87 7.93 -0.56
N SER A 230 21.71 7.61 -1.15
CA SER A 230 20.75 6.61 -0.64
C SER A 230 20.97 5.25 -1.28
N GLY A 231 20.76 5.14 -2.60
CA GLY A 231 20.75 3.88 -3.34
C GLY A 231 22.06 3.09 -3.21
N ASN A 232 23.20 3.75 -3.41
CA ASN A 232 24.51 3.05 -3.35
C ASN A 232 24.82 2.51 -1.94
N LYS A 233 24.40 3.21 -0.87
CA LYS A 233 24.62 2.76 0.52
C LYS A 233 23.67 1.64 0.93
N ILE A 234 22.46 1.64 0.37
CA ILE A 234 21.46 0.59 0.59
C ILE A 234 21.87 -0.74 -0.06
N ARG A 235 22.56 -0.69 -1.21
CA ARG A 235 22.93 -1.86 -2.02
C ARG A 235 23.42 -3.08 -1.22
N PRO A 236 24.50 -3.02 -0.42
CA PRO A 236 25.03 -4.22 0.25
C PRO A 236 24.07 -4.78 1.31
N VAL A 237 23.37 -3.91 2.04
CA VAL A 237 22.42 -4.30 3.09
C VAL A 237 21.20 -4.96 2.44
N TYR A 238 20.70 -4.37 1.36
CA TYR A 238 19.52 -4.87 0.65
C TYR A 238 19.77 -6.24 0.03
N LEU A 239 20.92 -6.46 -0.62
CA LEU A 239 21.25 -7.76 -1.20
C LEU A 239 21.35 -8.85 -0.11
N SER A 240 21.96 -8.52 1.04
CA SER A 240 22.05 -9.45 2.17
C SER A 240 20.67 -9.77 2.77
N TYR A 241 19.79 -8.78 2.81
CA TYR A 241 18.41 -8.93 3.29
C TYR A 241 17.59 -9.82 2.35
N ILE A 242 17.69 -9.61 1.04
CA ILE A 242 17.02 -10.45 0.03
C ILE A 242 17.55 -11.89 0.04
N ASP A 243 18.84 -12.12 0.28
CA ASP A 243 19.38 -13.47 0.40
C ASP A 243 18.75 -14.26 1.56
N LEU A 244 18.50 -13.61 2.70
CA LEU A 244 17.79 -14.24 3.83
C LEU A 244 16.33 -14.52 3.49
N LEU A 245 15.61 -13.55 2.91
CA LEU A 245 14.20 -13.77 2.55
C LEU A 245 14.02 -14.85 1.48
N THR A 246 14.92 -14.92 0.49
CA THR A 246 14.91 -15.98 -0.52
C THR A 246 15.22 -17.34 0.09
N LYS A 247 16.12 -17.41 1.07
CA LYS A 247 16.35 -18.63 1.86
C LYS A 247 15.07 -19.04 2.60
N ASP A 248 14.46 -18.12 3.34
CA ASP A 248 13.26 -18.38 4.13
C ASP A 248 12.07 -18.78 3.25
N ALA A 249 11.94 -18.20 2.05
CA ALA A 249 10.93 -18.58 1.06
C ALA A 249 11.09 -20.04 0.60
N LYS A 250 12.33 -20.45 0.27
CA LYS A 250 12.65 -21.83 -0.11
C LYS A 250 12.41 -22.83 1.00
N GLU A 251 12.79 -22.49 2.24
CA GLU A 251 12.50 -23.32 3.42
C GLU A 251 11.00 -23.46 3.69
N ASN A 252 10.20 -22.51 3.21
CA ASN A 252 8.74 -22.52 3.34
C ASN A 252 8.00 -23.07 2.11
N ALA A 253 8.72 -23.71 1.17
CA ALA A 253 8.20 -24.37 -0.03
C ALA A 253 7.68 -23.42 -1.13
N TYR A 254 8.25 -22.22 -1.22
CA TYR A 254 8.15 -21.36 -2.39
C TYR A 254 9.42 -21.48 -3.24
N ASP A 255 9.30 -21.37 -4.56
CA ASP A 255 10.43 -21.38 -5.49
C ASP A 255 11.32 -20.14 -5.29
N ASP A 256 10.67 -19.00 -5.04
CA ASP A 256 11.30 -17.70 -4.84
C ASP A 256 10.38 -16.74 -4.05
N LEU A 257 10.92 -15.57 -3.69
CA LEU A 257 10.17 -14.55 -2.94
C LEU A 257 9.03 -13.91 -3.78
N ALA A 258 9.14 -13.91 -5.12
CA ALA A 258 8.08 -13.40 -5.98
C ALA A 258 6.84 -14.30 -5.94
N GLU A 259 6.99 -15.63 -5.93
CA GLU A 259 5.88 -16.55 -5.76
C GLU A 259 5.12 -16.29 -4.45
N TYR A 260 5.85 -16.10 -3.35
CA TYR A 260 5.27 -15.75 -2.05
C TYR A 260 4.47 -14.43 -2.10
N TRP A 261 4.92 -13.42 -2.87
CA TRP A 261 4.17 -12.17 -3.01
C TRP A 261 2.96 -12.29 -3.93
N ILE A 262 3.08 -13.06 -5.00
CA ILE A 262 2.04 -13.20 -6.02
C ILE A 262 0.80 -13.90 -5.45
N GLN A 263 0.97 -14.82 -4.50
CA GLN A 263 -0.16 -15.57 -3.93
C GLN A 263 -1.24 -14.67 -3.28
N ASP A 264 -0.87 -13.49 -2.75
CA ASP A 264 -1.81 -12.58 -2.09
C ASP A 264 -2.93 -12.11 -3.03
N TYR A 265 -2.66 -12.09 -4.34
CA TYR A 265 -3.62 -11.66 -5.34
C TYR A 265 -4.67 -12.72 -5.67
N GLU A 266 -4.42 -14.00 -5.41
CA GLU A 266 -5.34 -15.11 -5.75
C GLU A 266 -5.80 -15.05 -7.24
N MET A 267 -4.89 -14.67 -8.14
CA MET A 267 -5.13 -14.47 -9.59
C MET A 267 -4.51 -15.60 -10.43
N GLY A 268 -4.96 -16.83 -10.19
CA GLY A 268 -4.40 -18.01 -10.85
C GLY A 268 -3.00 -18.35 -10.34
N ASN A 269 -2.24 -19.10 -11.15
CA ASN A 269 -0.83 -19.39 -10.87
C ASN A 269 0.10 -18.23 -11.26
N VAL A 270 1.39 -18.30 -10.91
CA VAL A 270 2.39 -17.26 -11.21
C VAL A 270 2.42 -16.84 -12.68
N THR A 271 2.33 -17.80 -13.61
CA THR A 271 2.36 -17.52 -15.06
C THR A 271 1.09 -16.80 -15.52
N GLU A 272 -0.06 -17.21 -14.99
CA GLU A 272 -1.34 -16.56 -15.28
C GLU A 272 -1.37 -15.13 -14.74
N PHE A 273 -0.94 -14.93 -13.48
CA PHE A 273 -0.85 -13.61 -12.86
C PHE A 273 0.05 -12.67 -13.68
N GLU A 274 1.28 -13.07 -13.98
CA GLU A 274 2.19 -12.22 -14.76
C GLU A 274 1.64 -11.95 -16.16
N GLY A 275 0.97 -12.94 -16.79
CA GLY A 275 0.31 -12.76 -18.07
C GLY A 275 -0.83 -11.73 -18.03
N ILE A 276 -1.63 -11.73 -16.95
CA ILE A 276 -2.69 -10.73 -16.73
C ILE A 276 -2.07 -9.33 -16.60
N ILE A 277 -1.05 -9.18 -15.76
CA ILE A 277 -0.39 -7.89 -15.52
C ILE A 277 0.30 -7.36 -16.79
N ASP A 278 1.00 -8.23 -17.53
CA ASP A 278 1.64 -7.89 -18.80
C ASP A 278 0.60 -7.44 -19.84
N GLN A 279 -0.55 -8.11 -19.90
CA GLN A 279 -1.63 -7.79 -20.83
C GLN A 279 -2.32 -6.46 -20.46
N ILE A 280 -2.57 -6.19 -19.19
CA ILE A 280 -3.11 -4.90 -18.71
C ILE A 280 -2.17 -3.75 -19.07
N LEU A 281 -0.86 -3.90 -18.84
CA LEU A 281 0.11 -2.87 -19.24
C LEU A 281 0.01 -2.63 -20.74
N LYS A 282 0.05 -3.70 -21.55
CA LYS A 282 -0.04 -3.61 -23.01
C LYS A 282 -1.32 -2.90 -23.48
N ASP A 283 -2.47 -3.18 -22.87
CA ASP A 283 -3.75 -2.58 -23.25
C ASP A 283 -3.85 -1.09 -22.88
N THR A 284 -3.09 -0.65 -21.86
CA THR A 284 -3.00 0.77 -21.46
C THR A 284 -1.92 1.55 -22.21
N MET A 285 -0.94 0.88 -22.82
CA MET A 285 0.17 1.52 -23.53
C MET A 285 -0.26 2.52 -24.61
N PRO A 286 -1.30 2.30 -25.45
CA PRO A 286 -1.68 3.29 -26.46
C PRO A 286 -2.00 4.67 -25.88
N LEU A 287 -2.66 4.72 -24.71
CA LEU A 287 -2.93 5.97 -24.00
C LEU A 287 -1.64 6.57 -23.43
N TYR A 288 -0.83 5.74 -22.77
CA TYR A 288 0.46 6.16 -22.19
C TYR A 288 1.42 6.73 -23.25
N GLU A 289 1.54 6.09 -24.43
CA GLU A 289 2.44 6.53 -25.50
C GLU A 289 2.03 7.89 -26.07
N GLN A 290 0.73 8.16 -26.18
CA GLN A 290 0.24 9.48 -26.59
C GLN A 290 0.52 10.55 -25.52
N LEU A 291 0.33 10.21 -24.24
CA LEU A 291 0.66 11.09 -23.12
C LEU A 291 2.17 11.39 -23.08
N HIS A 292 3.01 10.35 -23.17
CA HIS A 292 4.46 10.45 -23.21
C HIS A 292 4.94 11.35 -24.35
N ALA A 293 4.43 11.12 -25.57
CA ALA A 293 4.79 11.92 -26.75
C ALA A 293 4.47 13.42 -26.55
N TYR A 294 3.29 13.71 -26.00
CA TYR A 294 2.86 15.07 -25.72
C TYR A 294 3.76 15.75 -24.69
N VAL A 295 3.98 15.11 -23.55
CA VAL A 295 4.83 15.63 -22.46
C VAL A 295 6.26 15.82 -22.95
N ARG A 296 6.83 14.83 -23.66
CA ARG A 296 8.16 14.92 -24.25
C ARG A 296 8.28 16.11 -25.20
N GLY A 297 7.32 16.29 -26.10
CA GLY A 297 7.32 17.41 -27.06
C GLY A 297 7.33 18.78 -26.38
N ARG A 298 6.52 18.93 -25.33
CA ARG A 298 6.47 20.14 -24.49
C ARG A 298 7.79 20.38 -23.76
N LEU A 299 8.31 19.38 -23.06
CA LEU A 299 9.60 19.48 -22.33
C LEU A 299 10.78 19.73 -23.28
N CYS A 300 10.73 19.19 -24.50
CA CYS A 300 11.74 19.45 -25.52
C CYS A 300 11.83 20.92 -25.93
N SER A 301 10.68 21.58 -26.03
CA SER A 301 10.63 23.01 -26.33
C SER A 301 11.19 23.85 -25.17
N MET A 302 10.99 23.39 -23.94
CA MET A 302 11.52 24.04 -22.73
C MET A 302 13.03 23.86 -22.56
N TYR A 303 13.54 22.64 -22.73
CA TYR A 303 14.94 22.29 -22.46
C TYR A 303 15.84 22.23 -23.70
N GLN A 304 15.37 22.63 -24.88
CA GLN A 304 16.15 22.95 -26.09
C GLN A 304 17.48 22.17 -26.26
N ASN A 305 17.42 20.97 -26.86
CA ASN A 305 18.58 20.10 -27.17
C ASN A 305 19.30 19.45 -25.97
N ARG A 306 18.81 19.58 -24.73
CA ARG A 306 19.42 18.91 -23.57
C ARG A 306 19.16 17.39 -23.55
N PHE A 307 18.21 16.90 -24.34
CA PHE A 307 17.94 15.46 -24.54
C PHE A 307 17.31 15.19 -25.92
N ASN A 308 17.25 13.91 -26.32
CA ASN A 308 16.70 13.51 -27.62
C ASN A 308 15.17 13.55 -27.63
N CYS A 309 14.59 14.43 -28.45
CA CYS A 309 13.15 14.64 -28.56
C CYS A 309 12.36 13.52 -29.23
N SER A 310 13.04 12.52 -29.80
CA SER A 310 12.43 11.29 -30.30
C SER A 310 12.74 10.07 -29.43
N GLY A 311 13.52 10.24 -28.35
CA GLY A 311 13.97 9.17 -27.46
C GLY A 311 13.29 9.20 -26.08
N PRO A 312 13.82 8.46 -25.10
CA PRO A 312 13.29 8.46 -23.74
C PRO A 312 13.48 9.81 -23.02
N ILE A 313 12.59 10.12 -22.08
CA ILE A 313 12.64 11.34 -21.26
C ILE A 313 13.62 11.11 -20.09
N PRO A 314 14.55 12.02 -19.80
CA PRO A 314 15.38 11.94 -18.59
C PRO A 314 14.54 12.01 -17.31
N ALA A 315 14.75 11.10 -16.36
CA ALA A 315 13.91 10.98 -15.16
C ALA A 315 13.85 12.24 -14.27
N HIS A 316 14.88 13.08 -14.28
CA HIS A 316 15.00 14.23 -13.39
C HIS A 316 14.12 15.44 -13.75
N ILE A 317 13.50 15.47 -14.94
CA ILE A 317 12.72 16.64 -15.40
C ILE A 317 11.20 16.45 -15.35
N LEU A 318 10.73 15.43 -14.62
CA LEU A 318 9.31 15.04 -14.57
C LEU A 318 8.62 15.42 -13.26
N GLY A 319 9.17 16.37 -12.50
CA GLY A 319 8.52 16.92 -11.29
C GLY A 319 8.63 16.04 -10.05
N ASN A 320 9.06 14.78 -10.19
CA ASN A 320 9.16 13.80 -9.11
C ASN A 320 10.55 13.13 -9.11
N MET A 321 11.09 12.84 -7.92
CA MET A 321 12.42 12.22 -7.73
C MET A 321 12.64 10.93 -8.56
N TRP A 322 11.59 10.14 -8.75
CA TRP A 322 11.64 8.86 -9.47
C TRP A 322 10.92 8.88 -10.82
N ALA A 323 10.35 10.02 -11.20
CA ALA A 323 9.44 10.17 -12.34
C ALA A 323 8.28 9.15 -12.32
N GLN A 324 7.75 8.82 -11.14
CA GLN A 324 6.61 7.91 -11.00
C GLN A 324 5.29 8.58 -11.36
N THR A 325 5.18 9.88 -11.11
CA THR A 325 4.04 10.74 -11.44
C THR A 325 4.60 12.06 -11.97
N TRP A 326 3.87 12.69 -12.89
CA TRP A 326 4.32 13.87 -13.65
C TRP A 326 3.40 15.08 -13.47
N ASN A 327 2.42 15.00 -12.56
CA ASN A 327 1.43 16.05 -12.32
C ASN A 327 2.07 17.36 -11.84
N ASP A 328 3.22 17.32 -11.17
CA ASP A 328 3.99 18.51 -10.76
C ASP A 328 4.65 19.26 -11.95
N ARG A 329 4.49 18.73 -13.18
CA ARG A 329 4.85 19.42 -14.44
C ARG A 329 3.62 19.90 -15.20
N PHE A 330 2.43 19.81 -14.63
CA PHE A 330 1.18 20.17 -15.31
C PHE A 330 1.23 21.56 -15.94
N ASP A 331 1.70 22.57 -15.20
CA ASP A 331 1.80 23.95 -15.70
C ASP A 331 2.75 24.09 -16.91
N ASP A 332 3.79 23.26 -16.99
CA ASP A 332 4.72 23.27 -18.14
C ASP A 332 4.07 22.66 -19.39
N VAL A 333 3.11 21.76 -19.20
CA VAL A 333 2.48 20.99 -20.28
C VAL A 333 1.00 21.34 -20.49
N ILE A 334 0.46 22.36 -19.82
CA ILE A 334 -0.97 22.71 -19.90
C ILE A 334 -1.43 22.94 -21.35
N PRO A 335 -2.50 22.25 -21.81
CA PRO A 335 -3.08 22.41 -23.14
C PRO A 335 -3.70 23.78 -23.39
N TYR A 336 -4.55 24.22 -22.45
CA TYR A 336 -5.37 25.42 -22.59
C TYR A 336 -5.11 26.37 -21.41
N PRO A 337 -4.09 27.24 -21.49
CA PRO A 337 -3.78 28.20 -20.42
C PRO A 337 -4.92 29.19 -20.11
N ASP A 338 -5.86 29.36 -21.05
CA ASP A 338 -7.05 30.21 -20.93
C ASP A 338 -8.18 29.59 -20.09
N ALA A 339 -8.09 28.30 -19.79
CA ALA A 339 -9.02 27.57 -18.92
C ALA A 339 -8.24 26.88 -17.77
N PRO A 340 -7.57 27.64 -16.89
CA PRO A 340 -6.73 27.06 -15.84
C PRO A 340 -7.55 26.20 -14.89
N LEU A 341 -6.90 25.17 -14.32
CA LEU A 341 -7.50 24.41 -13.24
C LEU A 341 -7.55 25.24 -11.97
N LEU A 342 -8.49 24.89 -11.09
CA LEU A 342 -8.55 25.47 -9.76
C LEU A 342 -7.22 25.30 -9.02
N ASN A 343 -6.66 26.40 -8.51
CA ASN A 343 -5.62 26.34 -7.50
C ASN A 343 -6.27 26.10 -6.13
N MET A 344 -6.48 24.83 -5.78
CA MET A 344 -7.14 24.48 -4.53
C MET A 344 -6.32 24.93 -3.32
N THR A 345 -4.98 24.89 -3.38
CA THR A 345 -4.11 25.39 -2.31
C THR A 345 -4.41 26.85 -1.98
N GLU A 346 -4.51 27.72 -2.99
CA GLU A 346 -4.89 29.13 -2.80
C GLU A 346 -6.28 29.25 -2.19
N VAL A 347 -7.28 28.53 -2.69
CA VAL A 347 -8.64 28.54 -2.13
C VAL A 347 -8.67 28.12 -0.66
N LEU A 348 -7.92 27.07 -0.31
CA LEU A 348 -7.87 26.56 1.05
C LEU A 348 -7.25 27.60 2.00
N ILE A 349 -6.19 28.28 1.56
CA ILE A 349 -5.52 29.35 2.31
C ILE A 349 -6.42 30.59 2.43
N GLU A 350 -7.04 31.04 1.33
CA GLU A 350 -7.91 32.22 1.31
C GLU A 350 -9.16 32.05 2.20
N LYS A 351 -9.74 30.85 2.19
CA LYS A 351 -10.86 30.49 3.07
C LYS A 351 -10.43 30.16 4.50
N ASN A 352 -9.12 30.24 4.79
CA ASN A 352 -8.52 30.01 6.12
C ASN A 352 -8.91 28.64 6.72
N TYR A 353 -8.82 27.58 5.91
CA TYR A 353 -9.02 26.22 6.39
C TYR A 353 -7.88 25.78 7.30
N SER A 354 -8.24 25.15 8.42
CA SER A 354 -7.32 24.39 9.27
C SER A 354 -7.25 22.93 8.82
N VAL A 355 -6.19 22.22 9.21
CA VAL A 355 -6.04 20.79 8.93
C VAL A 355 -7.23 20.00 9.45
N HIS A 356 -7.68 20.27 10.69
CA HIS A 356 -8.85 19.62 11.27
C HIS A 356 -10.10 19.78 10.39
N GLN A 357 -10.34 20.97 9.84
CA GLN A 357 -11.47 21.19 8.93
C GLN A 357 -11.34 20.42 7.62
N LEU A 358 -10.12 20.19 7.10
CA LEU A 358 -9.94 19.35 5.90
C LEU A 358 -10.35 17.90 6.17
N PHE A 359 -9.99 17.36 7.33
CA PHE A 359 -10.45 16.03 7.77
C PHE A 359 -11.97 15.98 7.96
N THR A 360 -12.58 17.02 8.53
CA THR A 360 -14.05 17.10 8.65
C THR A 360 -14.75 17.20 7.28
N ILE A 361 -14.15 17.90 6.31
CA ILE A 361 -14.67 17.92 4.93
C ILE A 361 -14.62 16.50 4.34
N ALA A 362 -13.51 15.80 4.51
CA ALA A 362 -13.39 14.43 4.03
C ALA A 362 -14.42 13.50 4.69
N GLU A 363 -14.58 13.52 6.02
CA GLU A 363 -15.63 12.80 6.73
C GLU A 363 -17.04 13.14 6.20
N SER A 364 -17.30 14.39 5.84
CA SER A 364 -18.59 14.81 5.28
C SER A 364 -18.91 14.14 3.95
N PHE A 365 -17.90 13.81 3.13
CA PHE A 365 -18.09 13.05 1.90
C PHE A 365 -18.57 11.63 2.23
N PHE A 366 -17.86 10.92 3.10
CA PHE A 366 -18.18 9.55 3.50
C PHE A 366 -19.58 9.45 4.12
N THR A 367 -19.87 10.31 5.10
CA THR A 367 -21.18 10.34 5.75
C THR A 367 -22.32 10.71 4.78
N SER A 368 -22.06 11.53 3.75
CA SER A 368 -23.09 11.87 2.74
C SER A 368 -23.55 10.68 1.89
N ILE A 369 -22.71 9.66 1.74
CA ILE A 369 -23.04 8.42 1.01
C ILE A 369 -23.36 7.29 2.00
N SER A 370 -23.80 7.62 3.21
CA SER A 370 -24.14 6.66 4.25
C SER A 370 -22.98 5.77 4.70
N LEU A 371 -21.70 6.12 4.47
CA LEU A 371 -20.58 5.46 5.15
C LEU A 371 -20.48 5.90 6.62
N TYR A 372 -19.42 5.55 7.33
CA TYR A 372 -19.36 5.77 8.77
C TYR A 372 -18.88 7.20 9.11
N PRO A 373 -19.28 7.77 10.24
CA PRO A 373 -18.54 8.87 10.83
C PRO A 373 -17.24 8.35 11.45
N MET A 374 -16.19 9.16 11.48
CA MET A 374 -14.95 8.83 12.17
C MET A 374 -15.22 8.70 13.68
N THR A 375 -14.54 7.76 14.34
CA THR A 375 -14.81 7.48 15.76
C THR A 375 -14.27 8.58 16.68
N PRO A 376 -14.80 8.73 17.90
CA PRO A 376 -14.22 9.65 18.88
C PRO A 376 -12.73 9.37 19.17
N LYS A 377 -12.32 8.09 19.14
CA LYS A 377 -10.92 7.68 19.32
C LYS A 377 -10.05 8.10 18.13
N PHE A 378 -10.56 8.02 16.90
CA PHE A 378 -9.87 8.54 15.72
C PHE A 378 -9.47 10.00 15.89
N TRP A 379 -10.43 10.85 16.28
CA TRP A 379 -10.15 12.29 16.50
C TRP A 379 -9.21 12.55 17.67
N ALA A 380 -9.28 11.74 18.72
CA ALA A 380 -8.46 11.92 19.93
C ALA A 380 -7.02 11.39 19.80
N ARG A 381 -6.78 10.36 18.96
CA ARG A 381 -5.53 9.59 18.95
C ARG A 381 -4.75 9.66 17.63
N SER A 382 -5.33 10.20 16.57
CA SER A 382 -4.63 10.39 15.29
C SER A 382 -3.61 11.52 15.35
N MET A 383 -2.60 11.44 14.48
CA MET A 383 -1.62 12.50 14.27
C MET A 383 -1.93 13.18 12.92
N PHE A 384 -2.66 14.29 12.97
CA PHE A 384 -3.06 15.04 11.77
C PHE A 384 -2.00 16.03 11.29
N GLU A 385 -1.07 16.42 12.15
CA GLU A 385 -0.03 17.41 11.84
C GLU A 385 1.32 16.92 12.35
N LYS A 386 2.41 17.44 11.76
CA LYS A 386 3.76 17.12 12.25
C LYS A 386 3.97 17.75 13.64
N PRO A 387 4.28 16.96 14.68
CA PRO A 387 4.63 17.50 15.98
C PRO A 387 5.94 18.30 15.93
N THR A 388 6.09 19.27 16.84
CA THR A 388 7.29 20.12 16.90
C THR A 388 8.32 19.66 17.93
N ASP A 389 7.96 18.70 18.77
CA ASP A 389 8.72 18.22 19.92
C ASP A 389 9.39 16.85 19.71
N ARG A 390 9.13 16.17 18.57
CA ARG A 390 9.67 14.84 18.27
C ARG A 390 9.79 14.55 16.78
N ASP A 391 10.65 13.59 16.45
CA ASP A 391 10.80 13.06 15.09
C ASP A 391 9.75 11.98 14.82
N VAL A 392 9.21 11.97 13.60
CA VAL A 392 8.13 11.06 13.17
C VAL A 392 8.33 10.63 11.74
N VAL A 393 7.72 9.51 11.37
CA VAL A 393 7.57 9.11 9.98
C VAL A 393 6.43 9.94 9.38
N CYS A 394 6.74 10.81 8.41
CA CYS A 394 5.74 11.73 7.84
C CYS A 394 4.91 11.15 6.68
N HIS A 395 5.30 10.00 6.13
CA HIS A 395 4.51 9.35 5.08
C HIS A 395 3.10 9.05 5.62
N ALA A 396 2.06 9.38 4.86
CA ALA A 396 0.69 9.14 5.30
C ALA A 396 0.45 7.64 5.50
N ALA A 397 -0.31 7.29 6.55
CA ALA A 397 -0.74 5.93 6.82
C ALA A 397 -1.99 5.92 7.69
N ALA A 398 -2.83 4.92 7.50
CA ALA A 398 -3.96 4.59 8.36
C ALA A 398 -3.70 3.28 9.14
N TYR A 399 -4.22 3.22 10.36
CA TYR A 399 -4.07 2.06 11.26
C TYR A 399 -5.43 1.53 11.69
N ASP A 400 -5.63 0.23 11.51
CA ASP A 400 -6.60 -0.55 12.28
C ASP A 400 -5.89 -1.04 13.54
N MET A 401 -6.19 -0.42 14.69
CA MET A 401 -5.52 -0.77 15.94
C MET A 401 -6.03 -2.10 16.51
N GLY A 402 -7.00 -2.74 15.85
CA GLY A 402 -7.60 -4.00 16.25
C GLY A 402 -8.56 -3.90 17.44
N TYR A 403 -8.66 -2.76 18.12
CA TYR A 403 -9.71 -2.50 19.11
C TYR A 403 -11.00 -2.10 18.40
N HIS A 404 -12.13 -2.69 18.80
CA HIS A 404 -13.44 -2.35 18.27
C HIS A 404 -13.77 -0.86 18.48
N ASP A 405 -13.38 0.01 17.53
CA ASP A 405 -13.53 1.49 17.45
C ASP A 405 -12.24 2.34 17.42
N ASP A 406 -11.03 1.78 17.61
CA ASP A 406 -9.78 2.55 17.57
C ASP A 406 -9.13 2.43 16.17
N TYR A 407 -9.39 3.43 15.36
CA TYR A 407 -8.78 3.62 14.05
C TYR A 407 -8.02 4.93 14.07
N ARG A 408 -6.86 4.98 13.43
CA ARG A 408 -6.01 6.17 13.46
C ARG A 408 -5.49 6.52 12.08
N VAL A 409 -5.17 7.79 11.88
CA VAL A 409 -4.35 8.24 10.77
C VAL A 409 -3.09 8.92 11.31
N ARG A 410 -1.98 8.75 10.59
CA ARG A 410 -0.74 9.49 10.81
C ARG A 410 -0.39 10.20 9.52
N MET A 411 -0.40 11.52 9.54
CA MET A 411 -0.06 12.35 8.40
C MET A 411 0.58 13.66 8.87
N CYS A 412 1.66 14.08 8.22
CA CYS A 412 2.22 15.42 8.41
C CYS A 412 1.50 16.40 7.48
N THR A 413 0.21 16.64 7.72
CA THR A 413 -0.63 17.41 6.80
C THR A 413 -0.18 18.87 6.70
N GLU A 414 -0.14 19.35 5.46
CA GLU A 414 0.02 20.75 5.08
C GLU A 414 -1.23 21.19 4.31
N ILE A 415 -1.54 22.49 4.34
CA ILE A 415 -2.69 23.05 3.60
C ILE A 415 -2.31 23.19 2.12
N ASN A 416 -2.55 22.13 1.35
CA ASN A 416 -2.38 22.11 -0.10
C ASN A 416 -3.32 21.08 -0.76
N ASP A 417 -3.36 21.10 -2.08
CA ASP A 417 -4.22 20.25 -2.92
C ASP A 417 -3.82 18.77 -2.91
N ASP A 418 -2.52 18.46 -2.89
CA ASP A 418 -2.03 17.08 -2.77
C ASP A 418 -2.51 16.44 -1.46
N HIS A 419 -2.36 17.13 -0.33
CA HIS A 419 -2.79 16.65 0.97
C HIS A 419 -4.31 16.64 1.12
N PHE A 420 -5.06 17.51 0.44
CA PHE A 420 -6.51 17.39 0.37
C PHE A 420 -6.93 16.03 -0.24
N TYR A 421 -6.27 15.61 -1.33
CA TYR A 421 -6.49 14.28 -1.92
C TYR A 421 -6.04 13.18 -0.96
N THR A 422 -4.85 13.28 -0.37
CA THR A 422 -4.30 12.26 0.55
C THR A 422 -5.19 12.04 1.77
N ILE A 423 -5.77 13.09 2.35
CA ILE A 423 -6.72 12.95 3.48
C ILE A 423 -7.89 12.04 3.08
N HIS A 424 -8.48 12.23 1.90
CA HIS A 424 -9.57 11.38 1.42
C HIS A 424 -9.11 9.96 1.13
N HIS A 425 -7.88 9.78 0.63
CA HIS A 425 -7.27 8.47 0.43
C HIS A 425 -7.13 7.71 1.76
N GLU A 426 -6.51 8.32 2.78
CA GLU A 426 -6.29 7.69 4.08
C GLU A 426 -7.59 7.40 4.81
N LEU A 427 -8.59 8.29 4.74
CA LEU A 427 -9.90 8.02 5.33
C LEU A 427 -10.65 6.91 4.59
N GLY A 428 -10.35 6.67 3.31
CA GLY A 428 -10.84 5.49 2.59
C GLY A 428 -10.35 4.18 3.21
N HIS A 429 -9.10 4.13 3.66
CA HIS A 429 -8.58 2.99 4.43
C HIS A 429 -9.31 2.84 5.77
N VAL A 430 -9.51 3.95 6.50
CA VAL A 430 -10.23 3.95 7.79
C VAL A 430 -11.67 3.48 7.63
N GLU A 431 -12.38 3.87 6.57
CA GLU A 431 -13.71 3.35 6.25
C GLU A 431 -13.70 1.85 5.96
N TYR A 432 -12.69 1.37 5.23
CA TYR A 432 -12.53 -0.06 4.97
C TYR A 432 -12.33 -0.83 6.28
N PHE A 433 -11.47 -0.30 7.17
CA PHE A 433 -11.25 -0.84 8.52
C PHE A 433 -12.53 -0.93 9.34
N MET A 434 -13.32 0.15 9.34
CA MET A 434 -14.62 0.20 10.03
C MET A 434 -15.63 -0.77 9.42
N ALA A 435 -15.60 -0.97 8.09
CA ALA A 435 -16.55 -1.83 7.40
C ALA A 435 -16.35 -3.31 7.74
N TYR A 436 -15.13 -3.83 7.59
CA TYR A 436 -14.86 -5.23 7.92
C TYR A 436 -14.68 -5.44 9.43
N GLY A 437 -14.22 -4.43 10.18
CA GLY A 437 -13.89 -4.56 11.60
C GLY A 437 -15.10 -4.81 12.50
N LYS A 438 -16.31 -4.52 12.01
CA LYS A 438 -17.56 -4.78 12.73
C LYS A 438 -17.90 -6.25 12.85
N ASN A 439 -17.70 -7.04 11.79
CA ASN A 439 -18.27 -8.39 11.69
C ASN A 439 -17.27 -9.46 11.22
N GLN A 440 -16.09 -9.08 10.73
CA GLN A 440 -15.10 -10.04 10.26
C GLN A 440 -14.16 -10.48 11.39
N PRO A 441 -13.82 -11.78 11.49
CA PRO A 441 -12.76 -12.25 12.37
C PRO A 441 -11.43 -11.60 11.95
N HIS A 442 -10.49 -11.48 12.90
CA HIS A 442 -9.21 -10.80 12.68
C HIS A 442 -8.49 -11.21 11.38
N ILE A 443 -8.49 -12.51 11.04
CA ILE A 443 -7.85 -13.03 9.83
C ILE A 443 -8.42 -12.45 8.51
N TYR A 444 -9.68 -11.99 8.53
CA TYR A 444 -10.37 -11.41 7.38
C TYR A 444 -10.39 -9.88 7.36
N ARG A 445 -9.80 -9.23 8.37
CA ARG A 445 -9.70 -7.77 8.50
C ARG A 445 -8.56 -7.21 7.65
N SER A 446 -8.69 -7.33 6.33
CA SER A 446 -7.80 -6.71 5.34
C SER A 446 -8.56 -6.53 4.03
N GLY A 447 -7.99 -5.80 3.07
CA GLY A 447 -8.52 -5.73 1.71
C GLY A 447 -8.54 -7.10 1.04
N ALA A 448 -9.43 -7.28 0.05
CA ALA A 448 -9.57 -8.55 -0.66
C ALA A 448 -8.24 -9.11 -1.22
N ASN A 449 -7.38 -8.19 -1.66
CA ASN A 449 -5.93 -8.35 -1.84
C ASN A 449 -5.26 -6.98 -1.63
N ALA A 450 -3.93 -6.91 -1.70
CA ALA A 450 -3.20 -5.66 -1.51
C ALA A 450 -3.62 -4.52 -2.47
N GLY A 451 -4.04 -4.83 -3.70
CA GLY A 451 -4.49 -3.82 -4.67
C GLY A 451 -5.87 -3.25 -4.39
N PHE A 452 -6.76 -4.04 -3.79
CA PHE A 452 -8.08 -3.55 -3.36
C PHE A 452 -7.97 -2.44 -2.34
N HIS A 453 -7.12 -2.63 -1.33
CA HIS A 453 -6.99 -1.69 -0.23
C HIS A 453 -6.61 -0.29 -0.73
N GLU A 454 -5.54 -0.23 -1.53
CA GLU A 454 -5.07 1.01 -2.19
C GLU A 454 -6.11 1.62 -3.15
N ALA A 455 -6.89 0.78 -3.85
CA ALA A 455 -7.93 1.28 -4.76
C ALA A 455 -9.03 2.04 -4.02
N ILE A 456 -9.45 1.58 -2.83
CA ILE A 456 -10.53 2.21 -2.06
C ILE A 456 -10.20 3.66 -1.71
N GLY A 457 -9.00 3.92 -1.19
CA GLY A 457 -8.55 5.29 -0.91
C GLY A 457 -8.54 6.15 -2.18
N ASP A 458 -7.99 5.62 -3.26
CA ASP A 458 -7.87 6.34 -4.53
C ASP A 458 -9.21 6.67 -5.19
N ILE A 459 -10.21 5.81 -5.06
CA ILE A 459 -11.57 6.04 -5.57
C ILE A 459 -12.18 7.28 -4.91
N ILE A 460 -12.11 7.35 -3.58
CA ILE A 460 -12.72 8.45 -2.83
C ILE A 460 -11.95 9.74 -3.05
N GLY A 461 -10.63 9.69 -3.06
CA GLY A 461 -9.80 10.84 -3.44
C GLY A 461 -10.18 11.38 -4.83
N THR A 462 -10.50 10.51 -5.79
CA THR A 462 -10.89 10.93 -7.15
C THR A 462 -12.26 11.61 -7.18
N PHE A 463 -13.25 11.07 -6.47
CA PHE A 463 -14.54 11.75 -6.32
C PHE A 463 -14.40 13.11 -5.63
N ALA A 464 -13.56 13.18 -4.59
CA ALA A 464 -13.34 14.39 -3.79
C ALA A 464 -12.79 15.58 -4.60
N ILE A 465 -11.98 15.30 -5.63
CA ILE A 465 -11.41 16.33 -6.50
C ILE A 465 -12.15 16.47 -7.84
N SER A 466 -13.28 15.79 -8.02
CA SER A 466 -14.08 15.89 -9.24
C SER A 466 -14.61 17.33 -9.41
N PRO A 467 -14.74 17.85 -10.65
CA PRO A 467 -15.26 19.21 -10.86
C PRO A 467 -16.64 19.42 -10.23
N ALA A 468 -17.51 18.42 -10.32
CA ALA A 468 -18.84 18.44 -9.71
C ALA A 468 -18.78 18.61 -8.17
N GLN A 469 -17.87 17.89 -7.49
CA GLN A 469 -17.70 18.03 -6.06
C GLN A 469 -17.11 19.39 -5.67
N LEU A 470 -16.13 19.89 -6.43
CA LEU A 470 -15.53 21.20 -6.19
C LEU A 470 -16.53 22.35 -6.37
N ILE A 471 -17.49 22.20 -7.30
CA ILE A 471 -18.63 23.13 -7.43
C ILE A 471 -19.51 23.09 -6.19
N LYS A 472 -19.87 21.90 -5.69
CA LYS A 472 -20.69 21.75 -4.47
C LYS A 472 -20.03 22.36 -3.23
N LEU A 473 -18.71 22.23 -3.10
CA LEU A 473 -17.93 22.85 -2.02
C LEU A 473 -17.82 24.38 -2.15
N GLY A 474 -18.25 24.96 -3.28
CA GLY A 474 -18.09 26.39 -3.58
C GLY A 474 -16.62 26.76 -3.78
N PHE A 475 -15.83 25.83 -4.31
CA PHE A 475 -14.42 26.01 -4.66
C PHE A 475 -14.26 26.30 -6.17
N LEU A 476 -15.19 25.84 -7.00
CA LEU A 476 -15.18 26.01 -8.45
C LEU A 476 -16.53 26.58 -8.93
N ASP A 477 -16.53 27.55 -9.83
CA ASP A 477 -17.77 28.03 -10.45
C ASP A 477 -18.13 27.15 -11.66
N GLU A 478 -19.40 26.73 -11.76
CA GLU A 478 -19.89 25.86 -12.85
C GLU A 478 -19.62 26.43 -14.26
N LYS A 479 -19.70 27.75 -14.42
CA LYS A 479 -19.43 28.46 -15.69
C LYS A 479 -17.99 28.28 -16.20
N ASP A 480 -17.05 27.97 -15.31
CA ASP A 480 -15.63 27.83 -15.64
C ASP A 480 -15.30 26.41 -16.13
N VAL A 481 -16.22 25.45 -15.93
CA VAL A 481 -16.08 24.07 -16.38
C VAL A 481 -16.56 23.93 -17.83
N ASN A 482 -15.66 24.20 -18.76
CA ASN A 482 -15.87 24.01 -20.20
C ASN A 482 -15.00 22.85 -20.74
N SER A 483 -15.09 22.56 -22.05
CA SER A 483 -14.33 21.47 -22.66
C SER A 483 -12.80 21.64 -22.59
N HIS A 484 -12.28 22.87 -22.54
CA HIS A 484 -10.86 23.11 -22.33
C HIS A 484 -10.46 22.77 -20.88
N TYR A 485 -11.28 23.16 -19.90
CA TYR A 485 -11.10 22.79 -18.50
C TYR A 485 -11.10 21.26 -18.33
N GLU A 486 -12.06 20.56 -18.95
CA GLU A 486 -12.13 19.09 -18.88
C GLU A 486 -10.87 18.41 -19.43
N ILE A 487 -10.32 18.87 -20.56
CA ILE A 487 -9.07 18.33 -21.10
C ILE A 487 -7.89 18.61 -20.17
N ASN A 488 -7.81 19.83 -19.61
CA ASN A 488 -6.81 20.17 -18.61
C ASN A 488 -6.91 19.26 -17.38
N PHE A 489 -8.12 19.01 -16.88
CA PHE A 489 -8.39 18.17 -15.72
C PHE A 489 -7.99 16.71 -15.99
N LEU A 490 -8.44 16.16 -17.11
CA LEU A 490 -8.08 14.81 -17.53
C LEU A 490 -6.56 14.67 -17.74
N LEU A 491 -5.89 15.67 -18.31
CA LEU A 491 -4.44 15.63 -18.46
C LEU A 491 -3.75 15.59 -17.10
N ARG A 492 -4.13 16.46 -16.15
CA ARG A 492 -3.55 16.46 -14.79
C ARG A 492 -3.70 15.09 -14.13
N LEU A 493 -4.89 14.48 -14.21
CA LEU A 493 -5.11 13.12 -13.71
C LEU A 493 -4.30 12.06 -14.46
N ALA A 494 -4.16 12.16 -15.78
CA ALA A 494 -3.39 11.20 -16.57
C ALA A 494 -1.89 11.26 -16.24
N LEU A 495 -1.35 12.45 -15.99
CA LEU A 495 0.03 12.64 -15.52
C LEU A 495 0.28 11.98 -14.16
N GLN A 496 -0.76 11.74 -13.36
CA GLN A 496 -0.65 11.03 -12.09
C GLN A 496 -0.93 9.53 -12.26
N LYS A 497 -2.05 9.16 -12.89
CA LYS A 497 -2.56 7.79 -12.90
C LYS A 497 -2.08 6.96 -14.08
N VAL A 498 -2.07 7.51 -15.29
CA VAL A 498 -1.63 6.81 -16.51
C VAL A 498 -0.10 6.76 -16.56
N ALA A 499 0.56 7.88 -16.27
CA ALA A 499 2.02 7.97 -16.27
C ALA A 499 2.68 7.00 -15.26
N PHE A 500 1.96 6.66 -14.18
CA PHE A 500 2.41 5.75 -13.14
C PHE A 500 2.44 4.29 -13.58
N LEU A 501 1.57 3.84 -14.49
CA LEU A 501 1.40 2.42 -14.80
C LEU A 501 2.71 1.72 -15.19
N PRO A 502 3.54 2.25 -16.11
CA PRO A 502 4.79 1.58 -16.45
C PRO A 502 5.80 1.59 -15.29
N PHE A 503 5.81 2.64 -14.47
CA PHE A 503 6.66 2.70 -13.28
C PHE A 503 6.24 1.63 -12.26
N GLY A 504 4.94 1.57 -11.95
CA GLY A 504 4.36 0.58 -11.03
C GLY A 504 4.64 -0.86 -11.45
N TYR A 505 4.52 -1.14 -12.75
CA TYR A 505 4.85 -2.43 -13.35
C TYR A 505 6.34 -2.77 -13.23
N VAL A 506 7.23 -1.84 -13.61
CA VAL A 506 8.68 -2.09 -13.65
C VAL A 506 9.27 -2.37 -12.27
N MET A 507 8.75 -1.74 -11.22
CA MET A 507 9.23 -1.92 -9.84
C MET A 507 9.27 -3.39 -9.43
N ASP A 508 8.16 -4.11 -9.58
CA ASP A 508 8.12 -5.53 -9.21
C ASP A 508 8.59 -6.44 -10.32
N LYS A 509 8.44 -6.08 -11.60
CA LYS A 509 9.08 -6.87 -12.66
C LYS A 509 10.59 -6.95 -12.44
N TYR A 510 11.23 -5.84 -12.04
CA TYR A 510 12.63 -5.81 -11.64
C TYR A 510 12.91 -6.68 -10.41
N ARG A 511 12.12 -6.52 -9.33
CA ARG A 511 12.32 -7.31 -8.10
C ARG A 511 12.11 -8.80 -8.31
N PHE A 512 11.16 -9.21 -9.14
CA PHE A 512 10.90 -10.62 -9.46
C PHE A 512 12.10 -11.23 -10.19
N LEU A 513 12.69 -10.52 -11.15
CA LEU A 513 13.94 -10.95 -11.79
C LEU A 513 15.08 -11.08 -10.76
N LEU A 514 15.19 -10.13 -9.82
CA LEU A 514 16.19 -10.17 -8.75
C LEU A 514 15.96 -11.37 -7.80
N PHE A 515 14.73 -11.62 -7.36
CA PHE A 515 14.36 -12.70 -6.44
C PHE A 515 14.56 -14.09 -7.07
N ARG A 516 14.46 -14.18 -8.40
CA ARG A 516 14.69 -15.39 -9.19
C ARG A 516 16.15 -15.60 -9.61
N ASP A 517 17.05 -14.76 -9.12
CA ASP A 517 18.47 -14.75 -9.51
C ASP A 517 18.68 -14.66 -11.05
N GLN A 518 17.78 -13.94 -11.75
CA GLN A 518 17.83 -13.68 -13.20
C GLN A 518 18.55 -12.37 -13.55
N ILE A 519 19.17 -11.73 -12.56
CA ILE A 519 19.98 -10.53 -12.71
C ILE A 519 21.37 -10.84 -12.17
N ASP A 520 22.42 -10.65 -12.98
CA ASP A 520 23.78 -10.63 -12.46
C ASP A 520 23.95 -9.41 -11.54
N ARG A 521 23.99 -9.64 -10.23
CA ARG A 521 24.03 -8.57 -9.22
C ARG A 521 25.31 -7.72 -9.28
N GLU A 522 26.36 -8.19 -9.94
CA GLU A 522 27.63 -7.47 -10.12
C GLU A 522 27.71 -6.70 -11.43
N GLN A 523 27.09 -7.22 -12.51
CA GLN A 523 27.18 -6.64 -13.85
C GLN A 523 25.90 -5.97 -14.35
N GLU A 524 24.73 -6.34 -13.81
CA GLU A 524 23.43 -6.00 -14.41
C GLU A 524 22.43 -5.39 -13.41
N LEU A 525 22.79 -5.27 -12.13
CA LEU A 525 21.85 -4.83 -11.07
C LEU A 525 21.17 -3.51 -11.39
N ASN A 526 21.89 -2.52 -11.92
CA ASN A 526 21.38 -1.19 -12.21
C ASN A 526 20.99 -1.01 -13.68
N SER A 527 21.73 -1.61 -14.61
CA SER A 527 21.41 -1.56 -16.04
C SER A 527 20.11 -2.30 -16.35
N GLN A 528 19.80 -3.41 -15.68
CA GLN A 528 18.52 -4.09 -15.85
C GLN A 528 17.34 -3.23 -15.37
N TRP A 529 17.51 -2.50 -14.25
CA TRP A 529 16.52 -1.52 -13.79
C TRP A 529 16.23 -0.48 -14.88
N TRP A 530 17.28 0.13 -15.45
CA TRP A 530 17.11 1.13 -16.51
C TRP A 530 16.62 0.55 -17.83
N ALA A 531 17.01 -0.67 -18.19
CA ALA A 531 16.52 -1.35 -19.38
C ALA A 531 15.00 -1.54 -19.31
N LEU A 532 14.47 -1.96 -18.16
CA LEU A 532 13.03 -2.07 -17.92
C LEU A 532 12.33 -0.70 -17.94
N ARG A 533 12.90 0.31 -17.27
CA ARG A 533 12.38 1.70 -17.26
C ARG A 533 12.29 2.30 -18.66
N ILE A 534 13.29 2.08 -19.50
CA ILE A 534 13.30 2.54 -20.90
C ILE A 534 12.30 1.72 -21.72
N LYS A 535 12.32 0.39 -21.64
CA LYS A 535 11.45 -0.48 -22.45
C LYS A 535 9.97 -0.20 -22.22
N HIS A 536 9.56 -0.11 -20.96
CA HIS A 536 8.13 -0.03 -20.61
C HIS A 536 7.65 1.42 -20.42
N GLY A 537 8.51 2.33 -19.96
CA GLY A 537 8.11 3.72 -19.69
C GLY A 537 8.75 4.76 -20.60
N GLY A 538 9.77 4.42 -21.39
CA GLY A 538 10.50 5.44 -22.16
C GLY A 538 11.14 6.50 -21.27
N ILE A 539 11.59 6.10 -20.08
CA ILE A 539 12.28 6.97 -19.12
C ILE A 539 13.71 6.48 -18.94
N MET A 540 14.68 7.38 -19.05
CA MET A 540 16.11 7.09 -18.90
C MET A 540 16.72 7.77 -17.67
N ALA A 541 17.88 7.25 -17.22
CA ALA A 541 18.67 7.89 -16.17
C ALA A 541 19.06 9.32 -16.56
N ALA A 542 19.13 10.22 -15.58
CA ALA A 542 19.55 11.61 -15.82
C ALA A 542 21.00 11.72 -16.29
N VAL A 543 21.84 10.79 -15.82
CA VAL A 543 23.28 10.70 -16.13
C VAL A 543 23.67 9.23 -16.33
N PRO A 544 24.77 8.92 -17.04
CA PRO A 544 25.28 7.57 -17.13
C PRO A 544 25.53 6.94 -15.75
N ARG A 545 25.22 5.66 -15.61
CA ARG A 545 25.34 4.90 -14.35
C ARG A 545 26.33 3.74 -14.51
N ASN A 546 26.89 3.30 -13.40
CA ASN A 546 27.88 2.22 -13.31
C ASN A 546 27.33 1.08 -12.45
N ASP A 547 27.13 -0.10 -13.05
CA ASP A 547 26.59 -1.29 -12.37
C ASP A 547 27.39 -1.76 -11.16
N LYS A 548 28.68 -1.42 -11.05
CA LYS A 548 29.52 -1.80 -9.90
C LYS A 548 29.28 -0.94 -8.66
N ILE A 549 28.64 0.22 -8.82
CA ILE A 549 28.48 1.22 -7.76
C ILE A 549 27.00 1.51 -7.53
N ASN A 550 26.25 1.70 -8.62
CA ASN A 550 24.92 2.27 -8.56
C ASN A 550 23.85 1.23 -8.23
N PHE A 551 22.89 1.65 -7.42
CA PHE A 551 21.68 0.88 -7.14
C PHE A 551 20.49 1.84 -7.05
N ASP A 552 20.06 2.31 -8.21
CA ASP A 552 19.09 3.38 -8.35
C ASP A 552 17.69 2.97 -7.88
N ALA A 553 17.32 1.69 -8.07
CA ALA A 553 16.11 1.13 -7.49
C ALA A 553 16.10 1.28 -5.96
N GLY A 554 17.23 1.06 -5.29
CA GLY A 554 17.37 1.22 -3.84
C GLY A 554 17.09 2.62 -3.32
N ALA A 555 17.12 3.65 -4.17
CA ALA A 555 16.79 5.03 -3.81
C ALA A 555 15.28 5.31 -3.75
N LYS A 556 14.41 4.31 -3.97
CA LYS A 556 12.96 4.41 -3.80
C LYS A 556 12.51 3.64 -2.56
N TYR A 557 11.81 4.31 -1.63
CA TYR A 557 11.37 3.80 -0.32
C TYR A 557 10.93 2.34 -0.29
N HIS A 558 10.05 1.93 -1.21
CA HIS A 558 9.46 0.58 -1.26
C HIS A 558 10.47 -0.55 -1.50
N ILE A 559 11.67 -0.24 -2.01
CA ILE A 559 12.76 -1.20 -2.13
C ILE A 559 13.36 -1.50 -0.74
N PRO A 560 14.02 -0.58 -0.02
CA PRO A 560 14.55 -0.85 1.31
C PRO A 560 13.49 -1.21 2.36
N SER A 561 12.25 -0.73 2.25
CA SER A 561 11.15 -1.14 3.15
C SER A 561 10.49 -2.46 2.75
N ASN A 562 10.92 -3.07 1.64
CA ASN A 562 10.45 -4.35 1.12
C ASN A 562 8.93 -4.46 0.96
N VAL A 563 8.28 -3.38 0.57
CA VAL A 563 6.83 -3.33 0.34
C VAL A 563 6.53 -3.67 -1.13
N PRO A 564 5.76 -4.73 -1.45
CA PRO A 564 5.33 -5.07 -2.82
C PRO A 564 4.69 -3.88 -3.55
N TYR A 565 4.93 -3.71 -4.85
CA TYR A 565 4.58 -2.47 -5.59
C TYR A 565 3.46 -2.66 -6.61
N LEU A 566 3.22 -3.88 -7.09
CA LEU A 566 2.09 -4.20 -7.98
C LEU A 566 0.74 -3.88 -7.35
N ARG A 567 0.66 -3.77 -6.01
CA ARG A 567 -0.52 -3.29 -5.31
C ARG A 567 -1.02 -1.97 -5.88
N TYR A 568 -0.11 -1.03 -6.15
CA TYR A 568 -0.48 0.28 -6.69
C TYR A 568 -0.86 0.20 -8.17
N PHE A 569 -0.17 -0.63 -8.96
CA PHE A 569 -0.54 -0.86 -10.37
C PHE A 569 -1.96 -1.43 -10.49
N ILE A 570 -2.25 -2.48 -9.72
CA ILE A 570 -3.58 -3.12 -9.67
C ILE A 570 -4.62 -2.16 -9.12
N ALA A 571 -4.27 -1.39 -8.08
CA ALA A 571 -5.15 -0.39 -7.49
C ALA A 571 -5.60 0.65 -8.51
N HIS A 572 -4.69 1.14 -9.36
CA HIS A 572 -5.06 2.10 -10.40
C HIS A 572 -6.07 1.51 -11.39
N ILE A 573 -6.00 0.22 -11.70
CA ILE A 573 -6.98 -0.43 -12.59
C ILE A 573 -8.32 -0.64 -11.87
N LEU A 574 -8.29 -1.21 -10.67
CA LEU A 574 -9.48 -1.44 -9.84
C LEU A 574 -10.22 -0.16 -9.51
N GLN A 575 -9.47 0.93 -9.23
CA GLN A 575 -10.00 2.25 -8.95
C GLN A 575 -11.01 2.65 -10.02
N PHE A 576 -10.63 2.62 -11.30
CA PHE A 576 -11.56 3.02 -12.37
C PHE A 576 -12.67 2.00 -12.61
N GLN A 577 -12.43 0.69 -12.44
CA GLN A 577 -13.49 -0.32 -12.55
C GLN A 577 -14.59 -0.11 -11.51
N ILE A 578 -14.21 0.05 -10.24
CA ILE A 578 -15.15 0.28 -9.14
C ILE A 578 -15.78 1.67 -9.27
N TYR A 579 -15.01 2.70 -9.60
CA TYR A 579 -15.52 4.05 -9.86
C TYR A 579 -16.62 4.04 -10.94
N ARG A 580 -16.38 3.37 -12.08
CA ARG A 580 -17.37 3.22 -13.15
C ARG A 580 -18.63 2.51 -12.66
N ALA A 581 -18.51 1.47 -11.85
CA ALA A 581 -19.65 0.78 -11.28
C ALA A 581 -20.47 1.68 -10.33
N MET A 582 -19.81 2.42 -9.45
CA MET A 582 -20.46 3.39 -8.55
C MET A 582 -21.20 4.48 -9.33
N CYS A 583 -20.59 4.99 -10.40
CA CYS A 583 -21.23 5.94 -11.31
C CYS A 583 -22.44 5.36 -12.04
N ARG A 584 -22.36 4.11 -12.50
CA ARG A 584 -23.51 3.42 -13.12
C ARG A 584 -24.65 3.24 -12.13
N LEU A 585 -24.37 2.90 -10.87
CA LEU A 585 -25.37 2.83 -9.80
C LEU A 585 -25.98 4.21 -9.49
N HIS A 586 -25.21 5.29 -9.64
CA HIS A 586 -25.69 6.66 -9.56
C HIS A 586 -26.54 7.08 -10.79
N GLY A 587 -26.46 6.33 -11.90
CA GLY A 587 -27.17 6.61 -13.16
C GLY A 587 -26.33 7.32 -14.22
N VAL A 588 -25.00 7.44 -14.03
CA VAL A 588 -24.05 8.05 -14.96
C VAL A 588 -23.29 6.96 -15.72
N THR A 589 -23.50 6.89 -17.04
CA THR A 589 -22.86 5.90 -17.92
C THR A 589 -21.87 6.51 -18.92
N GLU A 590 -21.92 7.82 -19.11
CA GLU A 590 -21.05 8.61 -20.00
C GLU A 590 -20.35 9.71 -19.19
N GLN A 591 -19.26 10.26 -19.73
CA GLN A 591 -18.47 11.32 -19.07
C GLN A 591 -18.12 10.97 -17.62
N LEU A 592 -17.51 9.79 -17.41
CA LEU A 592 -17.20 9.29 -16.07
C LEU A 592 -16.36 10.28 -15.24
N HIS A 593 -15.52 11.08 -15.89
CA HIS A 593 -14.71 12.12 -15.25
C HIS A 593 -15.52 13.27 -14.61
N MET A 594 -16.82 13.37 -14.93
CA MET A 594 -17.76 14.34 -14.37
C MET A 594 -18.72 13.73 -13.35
N CYS A 595 -18.65 12.42 -13.11
CA CYS A 595 -19.50 11.73 -12.15
C CYS A 595 -19.21 12.17 -10.72
N ASP A 596 -20.27 12.38 -9.93
CA ASP A 596 -20.19 12.66 -8.50
C ASP A 596 -21.32 11.95 -7.76
N ILE A 597 -20.95 11.16 -6.76
CA ILE A 597 -21.84 10.33 -5.96
C ILE A 597 -22.24 10.97 -4.63
N TYR A 598 -21.74 12.17 -4.32
CA TYR A 598 -22.01 12.86 -3.05
C TYR A 598 -23.52 12.96 -2.77
N GLY A 599 -23.93 12.52 -1.58
CA GLY A 599 -25.34 12.48 -1.18
C GLY A 599 -26.14 11.26 -1.67
N ASN A 600 -25.52 10.32 -2.39
CA ASN A 600 -26.21 9.11 -2.87
C ASN A 600 -26.02 7.94 -1.90
N GLU A 601 -26.96 7.82 -0.97
CA GLU A 601 -26.98 6.76 0.05
C GLU A 601 -27.02 5.34 -0.55
N TYR A 602 -27.75 5.13 -1.67
CA TYR A 602 -27.86 3.80 -2.27
C TYR A 602 -26.53 3.28 -2.81
N VAL A 603 -25.77 4.15 -3.50
CA VAL A 603 -24.42 3.80 -4.00
C VAL A 603 -23.50 3.47 -2.84
N GLY A 604 -23.51 4.28 -1.78
CA GLY A 604 -22.62 4.06 -0.66
C GLY A 604 -23.00 2.88 0.22
N GLU A 605 -24.28 2.51 0.36
CA GLU A 605 -24.68 1.25 1.00
C GLU A 605 -24.19 0.03 0.22
N LYS A 606 -24.28 0.04 -1.12
CA LYS A 606 -23.71 -1.03 -1.96
C LYS A 606 -22.19 -1.12 -1.84
N PHE A 607 -21.53 0.03 -1.79
CA PHE A 607 -20.09 0.09 -1.57
C PHE A 607 -19.71 -0.44 -0.18
N LYS A 608 -20.44 -0.03 0.88
CA LYS A 608 -20.25 -0.53 2.24
C LYS A 608 -20.41 -2.05 2.34
N GLU A 609 -21.42 -2.62 1.68
CA GLU A 609 -21.63 -4.07 1.61
C GLU A 609 -20.38 -4.78 1.03
N MET A 610 -19.79 -4.23 -0.03
CA MET A 610 -18.54 -4.75 -0.62
C MET A 610 -17.37 -4.65 0.36
N LEU A 611 -17.17 -3.48 1.01
CA LEU A 611 -16.10 -3.28 1.98
C LEU A 611 -16.24 -4.19 3.21
N ALA A 612 -17.46 -4.46 3.67
CA ALA A 612 -17.72 -5.28 4.86
C ALA A 612 -17.31 -6.75 4.68
N MET A 613 -17.09 -7.22 3.45
CA MET A 613 -16.57 -8.56 3.21
C MET A 613 -15.08 -8.70 3.56
N GLY A 614 -14.32 -7.60 3.66
CA GLY A 614 -12.88 -7.65 3.93
C GLY A 614 -12.18 -8.55 2.92
N ASN A 615 -11.49 -9.59 3.40
CA ASN A 615 -10.94 -10.64 2.55
C ASN A 615 -11.66 -11.99 2.71
N SER A 616 -12.87 -12.06 3.26
CA SER A 616 -13.57 -13.33 3.56
C SER A 616 -13.96 -14.16 2.33
N LYS A 617 -13.88 -13.57 1.14
CA LYS A 617 -14.21 -14.19 -0.16
C LYS A 617 -13.07 -13.93 -1.16
N PRO A 618 -12.95 -14.74 -2.23
CA PRO A 618 -12.05 -14.42 -3.33
C PRO A 618 -12.30 -13.00 -3.85
N TRP A 619 -11.23 -12.28 -4.19
CA TRP A 619 -11.32 -10.88 -4.62
C TRP A 619 -12.25 -10.67 -5.82
N SER A 620 -12.34 -11.65 -6.72
CA SER A 620 -13.18 -11.60 -7.91
C SER A 620 -14.67 -11.62 -7.57
N GLU A 621 -15.08 -12.40 -6.56
CA GLU A 621 -16.45 -12.41 -6.04
C GLU A 621 -16.79 -11.09 -5.34
N ILE A 622 -15.81 -10.53 -4.60
CA ILE A 622 -15.97 -9.22 -3.95
C ILE A 622 -16.14 -8.13 -5.00
N LEU A 623 -15.33 -8.13 -6.07
CA LEU A 623 -15.47 -7.21 -7.20
C LEU A 623 -16.85 -7.33 -7.85
N GLU A 624 -17.28 -8.55 -8.12
CA GLU A 624 -18.53 -8.85 -8.82
C GLU A 624 -19.76 -8.36 -8.03
N SER A 625 -19.71 -8.42 -6.70
CA SER A 625 -20.81 -8.00 -5.83
C SER A 625 -21.26 -6.54 -6.04
N LEU A 626 -20.34 -5.67 -6.43
CA LEU A 626 -20.60 -4.26 -6.71
C LEU A 626 -20.60 -3.94 -8.20
N THR A 627 -19.66 -4.50 -8.94
CA THR A 627 -19.41 -4.11 -10.34
C THR A 627 -20.16 -4.96 -11.37
N GLY A 628 -20.56 -6.18 -11.00
CA GLY A 628 -21.00 -7.21 -11.93
C GLY A 628 -19.88 -7.79 -12.82
N GLU A 629 -18.63 -7.40 -12.58
CA GLU A 629 -17.43 -7.84 -13.28
C GLU A 629 -16.55 -8.63 -12.29
N ASN A 630 -15.94 -9.73 -12.72
CA ASN A 630 -15.11 -10.59 -11.87
C ASN A 630 -13.66 -10.72 -12.36
N LYS A 631 -13.25 -9.84 -13.27
CA LYS A 631 -11.91 -9.77 -13.84
C LYS A 631 -11.31 -8.39 -13.66
N LEU A 632 -9.99 -8.35 -13.51
CA LEU A 632 -9.21 -7.13 -13.53
C LEU A 632 -9.01 -6.68 -14.99
N GLU A 633 -9.61 -5.57 -15.37
CA GLU A 633 -9.62 -5.09 -16.76
C GLU A 633 -9.43 -3.56 -16.84
N PRO A 634 -8.59 -3.05 -17.75
CA PRO A 634 -8.29 -1.61 -17.84
C PRO A 634 -9.37 -0.80 -18.55
N GLN A 635 -10.43 -1.43 -19.09
CA GLN A 635 -11.40 -0.76 -19.96
C GLN A 635 -12.06 0.44 -19.28
N ALA A 636 -12.37 0.37 -17.98
CA ALA A 636 -12.97 1.48 -17.26
C ALA A 636 -12.05 2.71 -17.18
N MET A 637 -10.74 2.51 -17.04
CA MET A 637 -9.75 3.58 -17.09
C MET A 637 -9.66 4.17 -18.51
N LEU A 638 -9.65 3.32 -19.54
CA LEU A 638 -9.62 3.77 -20.93
C LEU A 638 -10.86 4.58 -21.29
N ASP A 639 -12.04 4.15 -20.85
CA ASP A 639 -13.31 4.87 -21.02
C ASP A 639 -13.26 6.25 -20.34
N PHE A 640 -12.71 6.32 -19.11
CA PHE A 640 -12.56 7.56 -18.35
C PHE A 640 -11.65 8.57 -19.08
N PHE A 641 -10.52 8.12 -19.62
CA PHE A 641 -9.55 8.98 -20.32
C PHE A 641 -9.79 9.10 -21.83
N GLN A 642 -10.86 8.52 -22.36
CA GLN A 642 -11.16 8.51 -23.79
C GLN A 642 -11.20 9.92 -24.43
N PRO A 643 -11.76 10.96 -23.79
CA PRO A 643 -11.72 12.32 -24.34
C PRO A 643 -10.29 12.85 -24.47
N LEU A 644 -9.44 12.64 -23.45
CA LEU A 644 -8.04 13.04 -23.47
C LEU A 644 -7.25 12.26 -24.52
N TYR A 645 -7.47 10.96 -24.65
CA TYR A 645 -6.81 10.14 -25.66
C TYR A 645 -7.03 10.67 -27.07
N ASN A 646 -8.29 10.98 -27.40
CA ASN A 646 -8.67 11.54 -28.69
C ASN A 646 -8.02 12.91 -28.94
N TRP A 647 -7.98 13.73 -27.89
CA TRP A 647 -7.33 15.03 -27.94
C TRP A 647 -5.82 14.92 -28.16
N LEU A 648 -5.12 14.08 -27.38
CA LEU A 648 -3.68 13.84 -27.49
C LEU A 648 -3.28 13.35 -28.88
N LYS A 649 -4.04 12.43 -29.47
CA LYS A 649 -3.79 11.95 -30.85
C LYS A 649 -3.82 13.09 -31.86
N THR A 650 -4.84 13.94 -31.79
CA THR A 650 -4.99 15.09 -32.69
C THR A 650 -3.85 16.08 -32.48
N GLU A 651 -3.55 16.42 -31.22
CA GLU A 651 -2.54 17.41 -30.88
C GLU A 651 -1.12 16.94 -31.23
N ASN A 652 -0.77 15.68 -30.93
CA ASN A 652 0.54 15.11 -31.28
C ASN A 652 0.77 15.13 -32.79
N VAL A 653 -0.25 14.82 -33.60
CA VAL A 653 -0.16 14.93 -35.07
C VAL A 653 0.00 16.38 -35.51
N ALA A 654 -0.79 17.31 -34.96
CA ALA A 654 -0.73 18.72 -35.32
C ALA A 654 0.63 19.37 -34.97
N ARG A 655 1.25 18.94 -33.87
CA ARG A 655 2.57 19.42 -33.40
C ARG A 655 3.74 18.66 -34.01
N GLY A 656 3.50 17.55 -34.70
CA GLY A 656 4.55 16.67 -35.21
C GLY A 656 5.34 15.97 -34.10
N TYR A 657 4.74 15.72 -32.94
CA TYR A 657 5.37 14.98 -31.86
C TYR A 657 5.38 13.48 -32.19
N PRO A 658 6.57 12.84 -32.33
CA PRO A 658 6.64 11.42 -32.60
C PRO A 658 6.09 10.63 -31.41
N VAL A 659 5.41 9.53 -31.68
CA VAL A 659 4.88 8.62 -30.65
C VAL A 659 5.82 7.42 -30.49
N GLY A 660 6.09 7.03 -29.25
CA GLY A 660 7.10 6.02 -28.91
C GLY A 660 8.51 6.62 -28.74
N TRP A 661 9.47 5.81 -28.29
CA TRP A 661 10.81 6.25 -27.87
C TRP A 661 11.94 5.27 -28.20
N MET A 662 11.64 4.23 -28.99
CA MET A 662 12.63 3.27 -29.46
C MET A 662 13.05 3.55 -30.90
#